data_AF-A0A9E0IE86-F1
#
_entry.id   AF-A0A9E0IE86-F1
#
_cell.length_a   1.000
_cell.length_b   1.000
_cell.length_c   1.000
_cell.angle_alpha   90.00
_cell.angle_beta   90.00
_cell.angle_gamma   90.00
#
_symmetry.space_group_name_H-M   'P 1'
#
loop_
_entity.id
_entity.type
_entity.pdbx_description
1 polymer ?
#
loop_
_entity_poly.entity_id
_entity_poly.type
_entity_poly.pdbx_seq_one_letter_code
_entity_poly.pdbx_strand_id
1 'polypeptide(L)'
;MDAKAAQLKSSTAGADAARLPGLDAVRALAIAAVLAYHLNVPGLFNAGFLGVDVFFNLSGFLITSLLLREFFTRGRIDIGRYFWRRFVRLMPAVAVLLLLMAVLVPSLMPTSQRRLLADLPWAGVYLANWWQICSAQSYFENFGNPPLLRHLWSLGVEMQFYLLWPWVVVGLLRLWGVRGVFAVCLLLALASSVWMTALYLQYPDNPSRAYLGADSHSLGLFLGSAMACLWSPLHPSALIKWPLSWPVGATLGSLAMIVLSALMWFSNEAQPLLYQGGFLLTAVASVVLVVTCADLAPPHRSPWPWRAGVALVQWMGTRSYSIYLWHWPLFIFLKGDSTPSLWILGQCLIYTAIASEISYRWVEGALTFSTRQWPAFRQRGAGFLVLGLLLLGGVYVVKSFPCQSPAKPAVTAPGTIVATGASTPASEPQSGASAPAALGLTMAEDSDILAIGDSVMLGARTRMLRTLPGITVDAEVGRQPRQSVTLVQRYLEQKPDLKHAVVHLGTNGYILKSDLRRLLTSLQGAQQVVLINNFADRRWSEANNKTLLQVAPEFSNTKVMDWHQIAQGNRHFFVQDGIHLSSEGITAFIRGIANSLGIEPVDLAANRPTLPRLTPAATKAPASSMRPPSSTSTSVAALPEATVPPTLPTNAAQTLQTTPLLPEPQVEGLPHGNIPPAPAPQSAEETP
;
A
#
# COMPACT_ATOMS: atom_id res chain seq x y z
N MET A 1 52.18 -35.30 18.12
CA MET A 1 51.63 -34.86 16.81
C MET A 1 50.14 -34.47 16.90
N ASP A 2 49.43 -34.84 17.97
CA ASP A 2 47.98 -34.63 18.09
C ASP A 2 47.54 -33.20 18.48
N ALA A 3 48.40 -32.41 19.13
CA ALA A 3 48.08 -31.01 19.45
C ALA A 3 47.99 -30.13 18.18
N LYS A 4 48.84 -30.39 17.18
CA LYS A 4 48.85 -29.65 15.90
C LYS A 4 47.66 -30.05 15.02
N ALA A 5 47.25 -31.32 15.08
CA ALA A 5 46.04 -31.81 14.41
C ALA A 5 44.75 -31.32 15.09
N ALA A 6 44.74 -31.14 16.41
CA ALA A 6 43.63 -30.52 17.15
C ALA A 6 43.51 -29.01 16.87
N GLN A 7 44.64 -28.31 16.68
CA GLN A 7 44.69 -26.89 16.31
C GLN A 7 44.31 -26.65 14.83
N LEU A 8 44.59 -27.62 13.95
CA LEU A 8 44.08 -27.64 12.57
C LEU A 8 42.59 -28.04 12.48
N LYS A 9 42.08 -28.87 13.40
CA LYS A 9 40.64 -29.17 13.49
C LYS A 9 39.83 -28.03 14.10
N SER A 10 40.38 -27.30 15.07
CA SER A 10 39.74 -26.10 15.62
C SER A 10 39.76 -24.90 14.65
N SER A 11 40.74 -24.82 13.74
CA SER A 11 40.73 -23.82 12.67
C SER A 11 39.73 -24.12 11.56
N THR A 12 39.37 -25.40 11.34
CA THR A 12 38.29 -25.78 10.41
C THR A 12 36.88 -25.63 10.98
N ALA A 13 36.74 -25.50 12.31
CA ALA A 13 35.47 -25.20 12.98
C ALA A 13 35.13 -23.69 13.00
N GLY A 14 36.03 -22.82 12.52
CA GLY A 14 35.93 -21.36 12.56
C GLY A 14 35.50 -20.68 11.26
N ALA A 15 34.85 -21.38 10.33
CA ALA A 15 34.48 -20.83 9.02
C ALA A 15 32.97 -20.68 8.77
N ASP A 16 32.15 -20.62 9.83
CA ASP A 16 30.86 -19.93 9.73
C ASP A 16 31.17 -18.46 9.44
N ALA A 17 30.72 -17.96 8.30
CA ALA A 17 30.98 -16.59 7.88
C ALA A 17 30.59 -15.63 9.03
N ALA A 18 31.58 -14.93 9.59
CA ALA A 18 31.40 -14.00 10.70
C ALA A 18 30.16 -13.13 10.43
N ARG A 19 29.09 -13.37 11.18
CA ARG A 19 27.85 -12.62 11.07
C ARG A 19 28.16 -11.17 11.44
N LEU A 20 27.87 -10.23 10.54
CA LEU A 20 28.12 -8.80 10.73
C LEU A 20 26.87 -8.14 11.35
N PRO A 21 26.83 -7.89 12.67
CA PRO A 21 25.61 -7.43 13.32
C PRO A 21 25.15 -6.07 12.81
N GLY A 22 26.09 -5.21 12.40
CA GLY A 22 25.76 -3.92 11.79
C GLY A 22 24.97 -4.04 10.49
N LEU A 23 25.22 -5.08 9.68
CA LEU A 23 24.43 -5.29 8.46
C LEU A 23 23.02 -5.80 8.74
N ASP A 24 22.82 -6.60 9.79
CA ASP A 24 21.47 -6.97 10.23
C ASP A 24 20.69 -5.75 10.67
N ALA A 25 21.38 -4.86 11.36
CA ALA A 25 20.83 -3.62 11.80
C ALA A 25 20.38 -2.79 10.57
N VAL A 26 21.19 -2.70 9.50
CA VAL A 26 20.81 -1.95 8.26
C VAL A 26 19.57 -2.57 7.62
N ARG A 27 19.48 -3.90 7.58
CA ARG A 27 18.28 -4.61 7.11
C ARG A 27 17.04 -4.29 7.93
N ALA A 28 17.18 -4.17 9.25
CA ALA A 28 16.07 -3.83 10.15
C ALA A 28 15.50 -2.44 9.85
N LEU A 29 16.36 -1.45 9.62
CA LEU A 29 15.94 -0.10 9.23
C LEU A 29 15.27 -0.10 7.86
N ALA A 30 15.86 -0.79 6.89
CA ALA A 30 15.32 -0.92 5.54
C ALA A 30 13.93 -1.57 5.55
N ILE A 31 13.74 -2.69 6.26
CA ILE A 31 12.42 -3.35 6.33
C ILE A 31 11.40 -2.51 7.11
N ALA A 32 11.82 -1.80 8.17
CA ALA A 32 10.93 -0.90 8.90
C ALA A 32 10.38 0.21 8.00
N ALA A 33 11.22 0.82 7.16
CA ALA A 33 10.79 1.82 6.18
C ALA A 33 9.79 1.25 5.16
N VAL A 34 10.04 0.02 4.67
CA VAL A 34 9.12 -0.68 3.75
C VAL A 34 7.77 -0.96 4.41
N LEU A 35 7.76 -1.42 5.67
CA LEU A 35 6.53 -1.64 6.42
C LEU A 35 5.77 -0.32 6.62
N ALA A 36 6.44 0.75 7.05
CA ALA A 36 5.85 2.07 7.25
C ALA A 36 5.16 2.57 5.96
N TYR A 37 5.83 2.43 4.82
CA TYR A 37 5.27 2.80 3.52
C TYR A 37 3.98 2.02 3.20
N HIS A 38 3.97 0.70 3.36
CA HIS A 38 2.80 -0.13 3.02
C HIS A 38 1.67 -0.04 4.07
N LEU A 39 1.98 0.38 5.30
CA LEU A 39 0.95 0.73 6.29
C LEU A 39 0.12 1.94 5.84
N ASN A 40 0.65 2.79 4.95
CA ASN A 40 -0.04 3.96 4.39
C ASN A 40 -0.52 4.94 5.48
N VAL A 41 0.33 5.19 6.48
CA VAL A 41 0.07 6.17 7.54
C VAL A 41 0.42 7.56 6.98
N PRO A 42 -0.53 8.51 6.91
CA PRO A 42 -0.27 9.83 6.37
C PRO A 42 0.90 10.53 7.06
N GLY A 43 1.84 11.07 6.27
CA GLY A 43 2.99 11.84 6.76
C GLY A 43 4.15 11.01 7.33
N LEU A 44 4.03 9.68 7.44
CA LEU A 44 5.08 8.81 7.95
C LEU A 44 5.80 8.09 6.79
N PHE A 45 7.02 8.52 6.46
CA PHE A 45 7.88 7.91 5.43
C PHE A 45 7.17 7.69 4.07
N ASN A 46 6.73 8.78 3.44
CA ASN A 46 6.06 8.76 2.14
C ASN A 46 6.90 8.06 1.03
N ALA A 47 8.23 8.03 1.16
CA ALA A 47 9.13 7.27 0.30
C ALA A 47 9.83 6.10 1.02
N GLY A 48 9.18 5.46 2.00
CA GLY A 48 9.74 4.29 2.69
C GLY A 48 10.00 3.07 1.79
N PHE A 49 9.46 3.06 0.56
CA PHE A 49 9.82 2.08 -0.48
C PHE A 49 11.31 2.10 -0.85
N LEU A 50 12.02 3.21 -0.60
CA LEU A 50 13.48 3.31 -0.74
C LEU A 50 14.24 2.35 0.19
N GLY A 51 13.58 1.73 1.17
CA GLY A 51 14.16 0.63 1.94
C GLY A 51 14.53 -0.56 1.06
N VAL A 52 13.82 -0.79 -0.06
CA VAL A 52 14.16 -1.85 -1.03
C VAL A 52 15.51 -1.56 -1.71
N ASP A 53 15.81 -0.29 -2.02
CA ASP A 53 17.10 0.11 -2.59
C ASP A 53 18.28 -0.19 -1.64
N VAL A 54 18.05 -0.07 -0.33
CA VAL A 54 19.03 -0.47 0.67
C VAL A 54 19.27 -1.99 0.65
N PHE A 55 18.22 -2.79 0.44
CA PHE A 55 18.35 -4.23 0.25
C PHE A 55 19.10 -4.59 -1.03
N PHE A 56 18.78 -3.95 -2.16
CA PHE A 56 19.53 -4.12 -3.41
C PHE A 56 21.02 -3.84 -3.22
N ASN A 57 21.36 -2.77 -2.51
CA ASN A 57 22.74 -2.44 -2.20
C ASN A 57 23.45 -3.52 -1.36
N LEU A 58 22.80 -3.93 -0.26
CA LEU A 58 23.28 -5.02 0.59
C LEU A 58 23.47 -6.33 -0.19
N SER A 59 22.53 -6.66 -1.07
CA SER A 59 22.57 -7.84 -1.94
C SER A 59 23.77 -7.79 -2.86
N GLY A 60 23.99 -6.68 -3.56
CA GLY A 60 25.16 -6.47 -4.41
C GLY A 60 26.49 -6.61 -3.65
N PHE A 61 26.59 -5.93 -2.50
CA PHE A 61 27.78 -5.96 -1.65
C PHE A 61 28.11 -7.37 -1.15
N LEU A 62 27.13 -8.08 -0.60
CA LEU A 62 27.36 -9.39 0.01
C LEU A 62 27.61 -10.49 -1.01
N ILE A 63 26.86 -10.52 -2.11
CA ILE A 63 27.03 -11.54 -3.15
C ILE A 63 28.42 -11.40 -3.76
N THR A 64 28.78 -10.18 -4.17
CA THR A 64 30.08 -9.92 -4.78
C THR A 64 31.22 -10.20 -3.80
N SER A 65 31.10 -9.77 -2.55
CA SER A 65 32.10 -10.09 -1.50
C SER A 65 32.32 -11.59 -1.33
N LEU A 66 31.25 -12.40 -1.33
CA LEU A 66 31.33 -13.85 -1.18
C LEU A 66 31.94 -14.54 -2.42
N LEU A 67 31.60 -14.07 -3.63
CA LEU A 67 32.17 -14.56 -4.89
C LEU A 67 33.67 -14.27 -4.96
N LEU A 68 34.07 -13.03 -4.65
CA LEU A 68 35.48 -12.62 -4.60
C LEU A 68 36.23 -13.41 -3.53
N ARG A 69 35.67 -13.55 -2.32
CA ARG A 69 36.26 -14.39 -1.27
C ARG A 69 36.52 -15.80 -1.77
N GLU A 70 35.54 -16.45 -2.40
CA GLU A 70 35.68 -17.81 -2.90
C GLU A 70 36.76 -17.90 -4.01
N PHE A 71 36.76 -16.96 -4.95
CA PHE A 71 37.76 -16.90 -6.01
C PHE A 71 39.18 -16.74 -5.46
N PHE A 72 39.41 -15.79 -4.56
CA PHE A 72 40.76 -15.51 -4.03
C PHE A 72 41.24 -16.53 -3.00
N THR A 73 40.35 -17.29 -2.38
CA THR A 73 40.73 -18.36 -1.44
C THR A 73 40.89 -19.72 -2.12
N ARG A 74 40.13 -20.01 -3.20
CA ARG A 74 40.11 -21.33 -3.85
C ARG A 74 40.59 -21.33 -5.31
N GLY A 75 40.87 -20.17 -5.89
CA GLY A 75 41.23 -20.00 -7.30
C GLY A 75 40.07 -20.17 -8.29
N ARG A 76 38.86 -20.53 -7.82
CA ARG A 76 37.66 -20.73 -8.65
C ARG A 76 36.39 -20.44 -7.87
N ILE A 77 35.33 -20.07 -8.59
CA ILE A 77 33.98 -19.92 -8.05
C ILE A 77 33.20 -21.20 -8.37
N ASP A 78 32.67 -21.87 -7.35
CA ASP A 78 31.77 -23.01 -7.52
C ASP A 78 30.33 -22.53 -7.71
N ILE A 79 29.94 -22.35 -8.97
CA ILE A 79 28.63 -21.81 -9.34
C ILE A 79 27.49 -22.76 -8.96
N GLY A 80 27.67 -24.07 -9.11
CA GLY A 80 26.66 -25.06 -8.72
C GLY A 80 26.38 -25.00 -7.22
N ARG A 81 27.44 -24.97 -6.39
CA ARG A 81 27.32 -24.80 -4.94
C ARG A 81 26.77 -23.43 -4.55
N TYR A 82 27.07 -22.38 -5.30
CA TYR A 82 26.47 -21.07 -5.11
C TYR A 82 24.95 -21.11 -5.31
N PHE A 83 24.47 -21.63 -6.44
CA PHE A 83 23.05 -21.72 -6.74
C PHE A 83 22.30 -22.60 -5.77
N TRP A 84 22.87 -23.76 -5.40
CA TRP A 84 22.25 -24.64 -4.41
C TRP A 84 22.04 -23.94 -3.07
N ARG A 85 23.07 -23.25 -2.55
CA ARG A 85 22.97 -22.49 -1.30
C ARG A 85 21.92 -21.39 -1.35
N ARG A 86 21.73 -20.75 -2.50
CA ARG A 86 20.72 -19.69 -2.69
C ARG A 86 19.32 -20.27 -2.83
N PHE A 87 19.17 -21.33 -3.61
CA PHE A 87 17.91 -22.05 -3.80
C PHE A 87 17.36 -22.51 -2.44
N VAL A 88 18.16 -23.26 -1.68
CA VAL A 88 17.75 -23.80 -0.36
C VAL A 88 17.43 -22.70 0.65
N ARG A 89 18.03 -21.51 0.51
CA ARG A 89 17.79 -20.38 1.39
C ARG A 89 16.52 -19.59 1.06
N LEU A 90 16.16 -19.43 -0.21
CA LEU A 90 15.10 -18.51 -0.66
C LEU A 90 13.83 -19.24 -1.10
N MET A 91 13.96 -20.24 -1.97
CA MET A 91 12.81 -20.88 -2.62
C MET A 91 11.78 -21.49 -1.67
N PRO A 92 12.15 -22.18 -0.58
CA PRO A 92 11.20 -22.82 0.32
C PRO A 92 10.19 -21.83 0.92
N ALA A 93 10.65 -20.68 1.38
CA ALA A 93 9.78 -19.67 2.01
C ALA A 93 8.81 -19.05 0.99
N VAL A 94 9.29 -18.75 -0.22
CA VAL A 94 8.41 -18.28 -1.31
C VAL A 94 7.40 -19.34 -1.69
N ALA A 95 7.82 -20.59 -1.89
CA ALA A 95 6.91 -21.67 -2.26
C ALA A 95 5.78 -21.84 -1.23
N VAL A 96 6.10 -21.77 0.06
CA VAL A 96 5.12 -21.83 1.15
C VAL A 96 4.14 -20.64 1.08
N LEU A 97 4.65 -19.43 0.88
CA LEU A 97 3.82 -18.25 0.67
C LEU A 97 2.85 -18.45 -0.51
N LEU A 98 3.37 -18.84 -1.68
CA LEU A 98 2.58 -19.00 -2.91
C LEU A 98 1.51 -20.08 -2.76
N LEU A 99 1.86 -21.24 -2.18
CA LEU A 99 0.91 -22.32 -1.91
C LEU A 99 -0.20 -21.88 -0.96
N LEU A 100 0.16 -21.17 0.12
CA LEU A 100 -0.83 -20.68 1.07
C LEU A 100 -1.73 -19.61 0.45
N MET A 101 -1.20 -18.71 -0.37
CA MET A 101 -2.03 -17.75 -1.10
C MET A 101 -2.97 -18.48 -2.07
N ALA A 102 -2.50 -19.49 -2.80
CA ALA A 102 -3.33 -20.28 -3.73
C ALA A 102 -4.49 -21.00 -3.02
N VAL A 103 -4.29 -21.46 -1.78
CA VAL A 103 -5.31 -22.16 -0.99
C VAL A 103 -6.27 -21.19 -0.29
N LEU A 104 -5.75 -20.12 0.32
CA LEU A 104 -6.54 -19.21 1.15
C LEU A 104 -7.39 -18.25 0.33
N VAL A 105 -6.83 -17.68 -0.74
CA VAL A 105 -7.47 -16.59 -1.49
C VAL A 105 -8.82 -16.96 -2.10
N PRO A 106 -9.04 -18.16 -2.68
CA PRO A 106 -10.36 -18.55 -3.18
C PRO A 106 -11.46 -18.48 -2.11
N SER A 107 -11.12 -18.71 -0.84
CA SER A 107 -12.09 -18.71 0.27
C SER A 107 -12.25 -17.34 0.95
N LEU A 108 -11.24 -16.48 0.87
CA LEU A 108 -11.20 -15.19 1.58
C LEU A 108 -11.48 -14.01 0.68
N MET A 109 -10.97 -14.06 -0.55
CA MET A 109 -11.09 -13.00 -1.54
C MET A 109 -11.40 -13.62 -2.91
N PRO A 110 -12.62 -14.19 -3.11
CA PRO A 110 -12.98 -14.87 -4.35
C PRO A 110 -12.82 -13.98 -5.59
N THR A 111 -13.06 -12.67 -5.45
CA THR A 111 -12.89 -11.67 -6.51
C THR A 111 -11.43 -11.48 -6.93
N SER A 112 -10.46 -11.81 -6.06
CA SER A 112 -9.02 -11.71 -6.32
C SER A 112 -8.43 -12.98 -6.92
N GLN A 113 -9.15 -14.10 -6.88
CA GLN A 113 -8.63 -15.42 -7.28
C GLN A 113 -8.09 -15.44 -8.71
N ARG A 114 -8.84 -14.90 -9.68
CA ARG A 114 -8.41 -14.88 -11.08
C ARG A 114 -7.12 -14.10 -11.28
N ARG A 115 -6.97 -12.96 -10.59
CA ARG A 115 -5.75 -12.14 -10.63
C ARG A 115 -4.58 -12.87 -9.98
N LEU A 116 -4.79 -13.48 -8.81
CA LEU A 116 -3.76 -14.29 -8.15
C LEU A 116 -3.26 -15.42 -9.05
N LEU A 117 -4.17 -16.17 -9.68
CA LEU A 117 -3.81 -17.27 -10.58
C LEU A 117 -2.97 -16.79 -11.77
N ALA A 118 -3.20 -15.57 -12.24
CA ALA A 118 -2.37 -14.96 -13.29
C ALA A 118 -0.99 -14.53 -12.76
N ASP A 119 -0.88 -14.07 -11.52
CA ASP A 119 0.39 -13.62 -10.92
C ASP A 119 1.28 -14.78 -10.43
N LEU A 120 0.68 -15.89 -10.01
CA LEU A 120 1.37 -17.03 -9.37
C LEU A 120 2.54 -17.61 -10.19
N PRO A 121 2.39 -17.93 -11.49
CA PRO A 121 3.48 -18.50 -12.28
C PRO A 121 4.69 -17.58 -12.33
N TRP A 122 4.47 -16.28 -12.54
CA TRP A 122 5.51 -15.28 -12.65
C TRP A 122 6.20 -15.00 -11.32
N ALA A 123 5.47 -15.03 -10.21
CA ALA A 123 6.06 -15.00 -8.88
C ALA A 123 6.94 -16.24 -8.61
N GLY A 124 6.46 -17.44 -9.00
CA GLY A 124 7.17 -18.70 -8.80
C GLY A 124 8.48 -18.81 -9.58
N VAL A 125 8.57 -18.19 -10.76
CA VAL A 125 9.80 -18.14 -11.58
C VAL A 125 10.58 -16.84 -11.44
N TYR A 126 10.25 -15.99 -10.46
CA TYR A 126 10.92 -14.70 -10.20
C TYR A 126 10.90 -13.70 -11.37
N LEU A 127 9.81 -13.69 -12.14
CA LEU A 127 9.51 -12.74 -13.21
C LEU A 127 8.33 -11.82 -12.89
N ALA A 128 7.94 -11.73 -11.62
CA ALA A 128 6.83 -10.89 -11.17
C ALA A 128 6.99 -9.42 -11.59
N ASN A 129 8.22 -8.89 -11.61
CA ASN A 129 8.49 -7.52 -12.03
C ASN A 129 8.14 -7.28 -13.52
N TRP A 130 8.53 -8.19 -14.41
CA TRP A 130 8.23 -8.10 -15.83
C TRP A 130 6.76 -8.37 -16.13
N TRP A 131 6.14 -9.33 -15.44
CA TRP A 131 4.70 -9.55 -15.53
C TRP A 131 3.89 -8.31 -15.14
N GLN A 132 4.28 -7.65 -14.05
CA GLN A 132 3.64 -6.40 -13.61
C GLN A 132 3.83 -5.29 -14.65
N ILE A 133 5.01 -5.16 -15.26
CA ILE A 133 5.25 -4.21 -16.36
C ILE A 133 4.37 -4.52 -17.57
N CYS A 134 4.39 -5.76 -18.08
CA CYS A 134 3.68 -6.16 -19.30
C CYS A 134 2.16 -6.15 -19.12
N SER A 135 1.67 -6.46 -17.91
CA SER A 135 0.27 -6.34 -17.54
C SER A 135 -0.13 -4.90 -17.19
N ALA A 136 0.78 -3.96 -17.41
CA ALA A 136 0.64 -2.54 -17.11
C ALA A 136 0.10 -2.32 -15.69
N GLN A 137 0.58 -3.03 -14.67
CA GLN A 137 0.16 -2.84 -13.28
C GLN A 137 0.82 -1.59 -12.70
N SER A 138 0.03 -0.72 -12.07
CA SER A 138 0.56 0.45 -11.37
C SER A 138 1.07 0.02 -10.01
N TYR A 139 2.36 0.17 -9.75
CA TYR A 139 2.95 -0.25 -8.48
C TYR A 139 2.49 0.64 -7.31
N PHE A 140 2.45 1.94 -7.55
CA PHE A 140 2.15 2.95 -6.52
C PHE A 140 0.65 3.22 -6.31
N GLU A 141 -0.24 2.49 -6.97
CA GLU A 141 -1.71 2.64 -6.83
C GLU A 141 -2.27 1.45 -6.05
N ASN A 142 -2.72 1.68 -4.80
CA ASN A 142 -3.01 0.62 -3.81
C ASN A 142 -4.50 0.48 -3.42
N PHE A 143 -5.47 0.96 -4.21
CA PHE A 143 -6.90 0.89 -3.83
C PHE A 143 -7.73 -0.14 -4.57
N GLY A 144 -8.79 -0.59 -3.91
CA GLY A 144 -9.66 -1.68 -4.38
C GLY A 144 -9.02 -3.03 -4.09
N ASN A 145 -8.79 -3.81 -5.16
CA ASN A 145 -8.28 -5.17 -5.06
C ASN A 145 -6.81 -5.25 -5.53
N PRO A 146 -5.83 -4.74 -4.76
CA PRO A 146 -4.43 -4.75 -5.20
C PRO A 146 -3.92 -6.19 -5.37
N PRO A 147 -3.00 -6.44 -6.31
CA PRO A 147 -2.36 -7.74 -6.49
C PRO A 147 -1.69 -8.22 -5.20
N LEU A 148 -2.08 -9.40 -4.74
CA LEU A 148 -1.61 -10.01 -3.49
C LEU A 148 -0.12 -10.35 -3.48
N LEU A 149 0.49 -10.47 -4.66
CA LEU A 149 1.90 -10.83 -4.84
C LEU A 149 2.74 -9.66 -5.38
N ARG A 150 2.21 -8.43 -5.35
CA ARG A 150 2.83 -7.24 -5.95
C ARG A 150 4.27 -7.05 -5.47
N HIS A 151 4.50 -7.11 -4.16
CA HIS A 151 5.81 -6.88 -3.55
C HIS A 151 6.90 -7.84 -4.06
N LEU A 152 6.56 -9.00 -4.61
CA LEU A 152 7.55 -9.97 -5.11
C LEU A 152 8.31 -9.50 -6.36
N TRP A 153 7.98 -8.33 -6.93
CA TRP A 153 8.75 -7.73 -8.02
C TRP A 153 10.23 -7.56 -7.67
N SER A 154 10.54 -7.05 -6.47
CA SER A 154 11.91 -6.73 -6.05
C SER A 154 12.74 -8.00 -5.92
N LEU A 155 12.12 -9.07 -5.38
CA LEU A 155 12.73 -10.38 -5.27
C LEU A 155 12.96 -11.00 -6.66
N GLY A 156 12.11 -10.68 -7.63
CA GLY A 156 12.34 -10.98 -9.04
C GLY A 156 13.62 -10.37 -9.59
N VAL A 157 13.81 -9.06 -9.36
CA VAL A 157 15.02 -8.33 -9.74
C VAL A 157 16.26 -8.91 -9.05
N GLU A 158 16.20 -9.17 -7.73
CA GLU A 158 17.31 -9.77 -6.99
C GLU A 158 17.68 -11.17 -7.52
N MET A 159 16.69 -12.01 -7.83
CA MET A 159 16.96 -13.36 -8.34
C MET A 159 17.58 -13.33 -9.73
N GLN A 160 17.15 -12.42 -10.60
CA GLN A 160 17.78 -12.20 -11.92
C GLN A 160 19.27 -11.83 -11.75
N PHE A 161 19.57 -10.93 -10.81
CA PHE A 161 20.95 -10.62 -10.44
C PHE A 161 21.69 -11.84 -9.87
N TYR A 162 21.10 -12.60 -8.95
CA TYR A 162 21.73 -13.80 -8.39
C TYR A 162 22.04 -14.86 -9.44
N LEU A 163 21.17 -15.00 -10.45
CA LEU A 163 21.36 -15.98 -11.52
C LEU A 163 22.48 -15.58 -12.49
N LEU A 164 22.50 -14.32 -12.91
CA LEU A 164 23.42 -13.84 -13.97
C LEU A 164 24.79 -13.42 -13.41
N TRP A 165 24.81 -12.79 -12.25
CA TRP A 165 26.01 -12.12 -11.73
C TRP A 165 27.23 -13.03 -11.50
N PRO A 166 27.10 -14.27 -10.97
CA PRO A 166 28.26 -15.15 -10.80
C PRO A 166 29.02 -15.42 -12.10
N TRP A 167 28.30 -15.57 -13.21
CA TRP A 167 28.90 -15.80 -14.53
C TRP A 167 29.66 -14.58 -15.03
N VAL A 168 29.05 -13.40 -14.87
CA VAL A 168 29.66 -12.11 -15.23
C VAL A 168 30.93 -11.89 -14.43
N VAL A 169 30.89 -12.08 -13.10
CA VAL A 169 32.06 -11.95 -12.22
C VAL A 169 33.17 -12.91 -12.63
N VAL A 170 32.86 -14.19 -12.91
CA VAL A 170 33.88 -15.16 -13.38
C VAL A 170 34.54 -14.70 -14.68
N GLY A 171 33.75 -14.23 -15.65
CA GLY A 171 34.28 -13.73 -16.92
C GLY A 171 35.19 -12.51 -16.72
N LEU A 172 34.71 -11.50 -15.99
CA LEU A 172 35.43 -10.26 -15.74
C LEU A 172 36.71 -10.48 -14.90
N LEU A 173 36.66 -11.36 -13.90
CA LEU A 173 37.85 -11.70 -13.12
C LEU A 173 38.95 -12.35 -13.96
N ARG A 174 38.57 -13.19 -14.94
CA ARG A 174 39.54 -13.84 -15.84
C ARG A 174 40.14 -12.89 -16.87
N LEU A 175 39.34 -11.95 -17.37
CA LEU A 175 39.77 -11.02 -18.41
C LEU A 175 40.53 -9.82 -17.84
N TRP A 176 39.99 -9.20 -16.79
CA TRP A 176 40.40 -7.87 -16.31
C TRP A 176 40.59 -7.80 -14.78
N GLY A 177 40.49 -8.94 -14.09
CA GLY A 177 40.61 -9.01 -12.64
C GLY A 177 39.53 -8.22 -11.89
N VAL A 178 39.76 -7.97 -10.60
CA VAL A 178 38.81 -7.26 -9.74
C VAL A 178 38.59 -5.80 -10.17
N ARG A 179 39.58 -5.17 -10.83
CA ARG A 179 39.44 -3.82 -11.41
C ARG A 179 38.42 -3.78 -12.54
N GLY A 180 38.38 -4.81 -13.38
CA GLY A 180 37.36 -4.94 -14.41
C GLY A 180 35.96 -5.13 -13.83
N VAL A 181 35.82 -5.97 -12.80
CA VAL A 181 34.53 -6.12 -12.08
C VAL A 181 34.07 -4.78 -11.52
N PHE A 182 34.97 -4.04 -10.84
CA PHE A 182 34.67 -2.72 -10.30
C PHE A 182 34.21 -1.71 -11.37
N ALA A 183 34.97 -1.59 -12.46
CA ALA A 183 34.64 -0.65 -13.55
C ALA A 183 33.30 -0.97 -14.20
N VAL A 184 33.02 -2.26 -14.48
CA VAL A 184 31.74 -2.69 -15.06
C VAL A 184 30.59 -2.45 -14.09
N CYS A 185 30.77 -2.66 -12.78
CA CYS A 185 29.75 -2.32 -11.79
C CYS A 185 29.40 -0.82 -11.82
N LEU A 186 30.40 0.07 -11.86
CA LEU A 186 30.15 1.51 -11.94
C LEU A 186 29.44 1.89 -13.25
N LEU A 187 29.85 1.30 -14.38
CA LEU A 187 29.21 1.53 -15.67
C LEU A 187 27.75 1.08 -15.66
N LEU A 188 27.45 -0.12 -15.15
CA LEU A 188 26.08 -0.64 -15.08
C LEU A 188 25.21 0.14 -14.09
N ALA A 189 25.77 0.61 -12.98
CA ALA A 189 25.07 1.49 -12.05
C ALA A 189 24.68 2.82 -12.72
N LEU A 190 25.63 3.45 -13.42
CA LEU A 190 25.38 4.68 -14.15
C LEU A 190 24.38 4.46 -15.29
N ALA A 191 24.54 3.39 -16.07
CA ALA A 191 23.62 3.04 -17.15
C ALA A 191 22.19 2.82 -16.64
N SER A 192 22.02 2.07 -15.53
CA SER A 192 20.71 1.89 -14.90
C SER A 192 20.11 3.23 -14.45
N SER A 193 20.89 4.12 -13.81
CA SER A 193 20.40 5.43 -13.37
C SER A 193 20.01 6.36 -14.52
N VAL A 194 20.81 6.38 -15.59
CA VAL A 194 20.51 7.16 -16.80
C VAL A 194 19.28 6.60 -17.49
N TRP A 195 19.16 5.27 -17.56
CA TRP A 195 18.02 4.61 -18.17
C TRP A 195 16.73 4.81 -17.38
N MET A 196 16.80 4.82 -16.04
CA MET A 196 15.68 5.18 -15.17
C MET A 196 15.19 6.61 -15.46
N THR A 197 16.12 7.56 -15.55
CA THR A 197 15.82 8.95 -15.91
C THR A 197 15.15 9.02 -17.29
N ALA A 198 15.70 8.33 -18.29
CA ALA A 198 15.16 8.32 -19.65
C ALA A 198 13.74 7.76 -19.71
N LEU A 199 13.48 6.62 -19.06
CA LEU A 199 12.15 6.03 -18.99
C LEU A 199 11.15 6.91 -18.26
N TYR A 200 11.58 7.57 -17.17
CA TYR A 200 10.75 8.51 -16.46
C TYR A 200 10.39 9.72 -17.33
N LEU A 201 11.36 10.29 -18.05
CA LEU A 201 11.11 11.40 -18.97
C LEU A 201 10.17 11.00 -20.13
N GLN A 202 10.23 9.75 -20.57
CA GLN A 202 9.33 9.22 -21.59
C GLN A 202 7.90 8.99 -21.06
N TYR A 203 7.76 8.55 -19.80
CA TYR A 203 6.48 8.22 -19.17
C TYR A 203 6.36 8.86 -17.78
N PRO A 204 6.36 10.21 -17.66
CA PRO A 204 6.44 10.90 -16.37
C PRO A 204 5.21 10.65 -15.50
N ASP A 205 4.08 10.39 -16.15
CA ASP A 205 2.82 10.10 -15.49
C ASP A 205 2.78 8.66 -14.92
N ASN A 206 3.57 7.70 -15.44
CA ASN A 206 3.59 6.32 -14.96
C ASN A 206 5.02 5.82 -14.72
N PRO A 207 5.58 6.08 -13.53
CA PRO A 207 6.94 5.65 -13.23
C PRO A 207 7.08 4.15 -12.98
N SER A 208 5.99 3.36 -12.99
CA SER A 208 6.03 1.93 -12.64
C SER A 208 7.00 1.14 -13.53
N ARG A 209 7.12 1.48 -14.82
CA ARG A 209 8.09 0.83 -15.71
C ARG A 209 9.54 1.12 -15.32
N ALA A 210 9.83 2.38 -14.98
CA ALA A 210 11.17 2.79 -14.55
C ALA A 210 11.52 2.16 -13.19
N TYR A 211 10.54 2.04 -12.29
CA TYR A 211 10.72 1.49 -10.94
C TYR A 211 10.77 -0.04 -10.88
N LEU A 212 9.96 -0.76 -11.67
CA LEU A 212 9.91 -2.23 -11.63
C LEU A 212 10.99 -2.90 -12.51
N GLY A 213 11.58 -2.14 -13.43
CA GLY A 213 12.53 -2.67 -14.41
C GLY A 213 13.85 -3.09 -13.77
N ALA A 214 14.28 -4.34 -13.99
CA ALA A 214 15.61 -4.78 -13.55
C ALA A 214 16.74 -4.04 -14.32
N ASP A 215 16.44 -3.57 -15.52
CA ASP A 215 17.32 -2.79 -16.39
C ASP A 215 17.47 -1.34 -15.94
N SER A 216 16.41 -0.73 -15.40
CA SER A 216 16.40 0.66 -14.95
C SER A 216 16.62 0.84 -13.46
N HIS A 217 16.36 -0.18 -12.64
CA HIS A 217 16.37 -0.06 -11.17
C HIS A 217 17.34 -1.03 -10.48
N SER A 218 18.46 -1.35 -11.12
CA SER A 218 19.52 -2.21 -10.55
C SER A 218 20.74 -1.43 -10.06
N LEU A 219 20.73 -0.10 -10.14
CA LEU A 219 21.84 0.76 -9.75
C LEU A 219 22.37 0.50 -8.32
N GLY A 220 21.47 0.20 -7.36
CA GLY A 220 21.84 -0.18 -6.00
C GLY A 220 22.64 -1.49 -5.94
N LEU A 221 22.20 -2.53 -6.67
CA LEU A 221 22.90 -3.82 -6.77
C LEU A 221 24.32 -3.64 -7.29
N PHE A 222 24.50 -2.81 -8.33
CA PHE A 222 25.80 -2.60 -8.93
C PHE A 222 26.70 -1.67 -8.10
N LEU A 223 26.16 -0.62 -7.44
CA LEU A 223 26.95 0.19 -6.51
C LEU A 223 27.43 -0.59 -5.29
N GLY A 224 26.57 -1.45 -4.72
CA GLY A 224 26.97 -2.37 -3.66
C GLY A 224 28.07 -3.35 -4.12
N SER A 225 27.96 -3.87 -5.35
CA SER A 225 28.95 -4.76 -5.96
C SER A 225 30.29 -4.06 -6.25
N ALA A 226 30.25 -2.82 -6.75
CA ALA A 226 31.43 -1.98 -6.92
C ALA A 226 32.11 -1.75 -5.57
N MET A 227 31.33 -1.43 -4.54
CA MET A 227 31.87 -1.24 -3.21
C MET A 227 32.54 -2.51 -2.67
N ALA A 228 31.96 -3.69 -2.88
CA ALA A 228 32.62 -4.94 -2.49
C ALA A 228 34.00 -5.13 -3.14
N CYS A 229 34.16 -4.72 -4.41
CA CYS A 229 35.46 -4.75 -5.08
C CYS A 229 36.43 -3.72 -4.49
N LEU A 230 35.92 -2.53 -4.19
CA LEU A 230 36.71 -1.43 -3.63
C LEU A 230 37.19 -1.79 -2.21
N TRP A 231 36.26 -2.15 -1.35
CA TRP A 231 36.49 -2.54 0.04
C TRP A 231 35.48 -3.57 0.56
N SER A 232 35.97 -4.59 1.26
CA SER A 232 35.12 -5.53 1.99
C SER A 232 35.88 -6.17 3.15
N PRO A 233 35.29 -6.30 4.35
CA PRO A 233 35.88 -7.06 5.44
C PRO A 233 35.79 -8.58 5.22
N LEU A 234 35.07 -9.03 4.19
CA LEU A 234 34.78 -10.44 3.92
C LEU A 234 35.82 -11.10 3.00
N HIS A 235 36.73 -10.34 2.37
CA HIS A 235 37.80 -10.89 1.55
C HIS A 235 39.08 -10.04 1.59
N PRO A 236 40.26 -10.64 1.37
CA PRO A 236 41.53 -9.91 1.50
C PRO A 236 41.89 -9.04 0.28
N SER A 237 41.28 -9.30 -0.89
CA SER A 237 41.69 -8.72 -2.17
C SER A 237 40.95 -7.43 -2.56
N ALA A 238 40.53 -6.64 -1.57
CA ALA A 238 39.94 -5.33 -1.81
C ALA A 238 40.94 -4.41 -2.53
N LEU A 239 40.46 -3.56 -3.44
CA LEU A 239 41.30 -2.61 -4.16
C LEU A 239 41.96 -1.59 -3.23
N ILE A 240 41.30 -1.27 -2.11
CA ILE A 240 41.85 -0.43 -1.05
C ILE A 240 41.77 -1.15 0.30
N LYS A 241 42.77 -0.93 1.15
CA LYS A 241 42.66 -1.24 2.59
C LYS A 241 41.82 -0.15 3.25
N TRP A 242 40.98 -0.51 4.23
CA TRP A 242 40.08 0.46 4.87
C TRP A 242 40.88 1.66 5.39
N PRO A 243 40.70 2.86 4.82
CA PRO A 243 41.57 3.98 5.14
C PRO A 243 41.00 4.85 6.27
N LEU A 244 39.80 4.54 6.77
CA LEU A 244 39.00 5.48 7.53
C LEU A 244 39.13 5.25 9.04
N SER A 245 39.53 6.29 9.77
CA SER A 245 39.49 6.26 11.22
C SER A 245 38.04 6.15 11.70
N TRP A 246 37.89 5.55 12.87
CA TRP A 246 36.60 5.33 13.51
C TRP A 246 35.67 6.57 13.52
N PRO A 247 36.13 7.76 13.97
CA PRO A 247 35.28 8.95 14.03
C PRO A 247 34.77 9.38 12.65
N VAL A 248 35.60 9.28 11.62
CA VAL A 248 35.21 9.67 10.27
C VAL A 248 34.17 8.70 9.70
N GLY A 249 34.33 7.40 9.95
CA GLY A 249 33.31 6.40 9.60
C GLY A 249 31.98 6.62 10.29
N ALA A 250 32.00 6.99 11.58
CA ALA A 250 30.79 7.34 12.33
C ALA A 250 30.09 8.58 11.74
N THR A 251 30.83 9.64 11.44
CA THR A 251 30.27 10.87 10.85
C THR A 251 29.65 10.61 9.48
N LEU A 252 30.35 9.90 8.59
CA LEU A 252 29.84 9.57 7.26
C LEU A 252 28.59 8.68 7.33
N GLY A 253 28.60 7.70 8.24
CA GLY A 253 27.45 6.84 8.47
C GLY A 253 26.24 7.62 8.96
N SER A 254 26.42 8.51 9.95
CA SER A 254 25.36 9.38 10.47
C SER A 254 24.81 10.30 9.38
N LEU A 255 25.68 10.90 8.57
CA LEU A 255 25.26 11.74 7.44
C LEU A 255 24.45 10.92 6.42
N ALA A 256 24.90 9.71 6.07
CA ALA A 256 24.17 8.82 5.17
C ALA A 256 22.77 8.47 5.73
N MET A 257 22.66 8.22 7.03
CA MET A 257 21.37 7.96 7.68
C MET A 257 20.44 9.18 7.62
N ILE A 258 20.97 10.38 7.86
CA ILE A 258 20.22 11.63 7.76
C ILE A 258 19.71 11.82 6.33
N VAL A 259 20.58 11.63 5.32
CA VAL A 259 20.20 11.74 3.90
C VAL A 259 19.11 10.72 3.55
N LEU A 260 19.27 9.45 3.92
CA LEU A 260 18.26 8.42 3.65
C LEU A 260 16.93 8.74 4.35
N SER A 261 16.98 9.15 5.62
CA SER A 261 15.77 9.51 6.38
C SER A 261 15.07 10.74 5.78
N ALA A 262 15.83 11.75 5.36
CA ALA A 262 15.32 12.94 4.71
C ALA A 262 14.67 12.60 3.35
N LEU A 263 15.32 11.76 2.53
CA LEU A 263 14.73 11.30 1.27
C LEU A 263 13.42 10.55 1.52
N MET A 264 13.40 9.61 2.48
CA MET A 264 12.19 8.85 2.81
C MET A 264 11.05 9.72 3.38
N TRP A 265 11.38 10.81 4.06
CA TRP A 265 10.40 11.71 4.70
C TRP A 265 9.85 12.77 3.74
N PHE A 266 10.73 13.45 3.00
CA PHE A 266 10.40 14.61 2.16
C PHE A 266 10.12 14.26 0.71
N SER A 267 10.44 13.04 0.26
CA SER A 267 10.17 12.58 -1.10
C SER A 267 8.91 11.71 -1.17
N ASN A 268 8.39 11.52 -2.38
CA ASN A 268 7.35 10.55 -2.70
C ASN A 268 7.50 10.08 -4.15
N GLU A 269 6.74 9.05 -4.54
CA GLU A 269 6.82 8.42 -5.86
C GLU A 269 6.46 9.31 -7.05
N ALA A 270 5.80 10.45 -6.83
CA ALA A 270 5.35 11.36 -7.88
C ALA A 270 6.37 12.48 -8.15
N GLN A 271 7.43 12.59 -7.35
CA GLN A 271 8.42 13.66 -7.50
C GLN A 271 9.43 13.36 -8.63
N PRO A 272 9.59 14.24 -9.64
CA PRO A 272 10.54 14.03 -10.74
C PRO A 272 11.98 13.86 -10.28
N LEU A 273 12.40 14.63 -9.27
CA LEU A 273 13.77 14.63 -8.75
C LEU A 273 14.19 13.24 -8.23
N LEU A 274 13.23 12.42 -7.79
CA LEU A 274 13.50 11.08 -7.32
C LEU A 274 14.07 10.20 -8.46
N TYR A 275 13.48 10.27 -9.64
CA TYR A 275 13.90 9.50 -10.83
C TYR A 275 15.08 10.12 -11.57
N GLN A 276 15.28 11.42 -11.44
CA GLN A 276 16.38 12.17 -12.07
C GLN A 276 17.67 12.22 -11.25
N GLY A 277 17.78 11.41 -10.19
CA GLY A 277 18.99 11.33 -9.37
C GLY A 277 18.75 10.96 -7.91
N GLY A 278 17.52 11.08 -7.40
CA GLY A 278 17.20 10.70 -6.02
C GLY A 278 17.42 9.22 -5.71
N PHE A 279 17.12 8.30 -6.63
CA PHE A 279 17.49 6.88 -6.48
C PHE A 279 19.01 6.66 -6.47
N LEU A 280 19.76 7.39 -7.30
CA LEU A 280 21.22 7.35 -7.28
C LEU A 280 21.76 7.86 -5.94
N LEU A 281 21.25 8.97 -5.43
CA LEU A 281 21.61 9.50 -4.12
C LEU A 281 21.27 8.52 -3.00
N THR A 282 20.09 7.88 -3.06
CA THR A 282 19.68 6.81 -2.14
C THR A 282 20.68 5.66 -2.15
N ALA A 283 21.08 5.19 -3.33
CA ALA A 283 22.03 4.11 -3.46
C ALA A 283 23.44 4.49 -2.97
N VAL A 284 23.92 5.70 -3.26
CA VAL A 284 25.21 6.21 -2.74
C VAL A 284 25.19 6.30 -1.22
N ALA A 285 24.16 6.92 -0.64
CA ALA A 285 24.00 7.01 0.81
C ALA A 285 23.89 5.60 1.44
N SER A 286 23.16 4.69 0.79
CA SER A 286 23.06 3.29 1.22
C SER A 286 24.41 2.58 1.20
N VAL A 287 25.24 2.75 0.16
CA VAL A 287 26.61 2.19 0.12
C VAL A 287 27.41 2.67 1.34
N VAL A 288 27.41 3.98 1.61
CA VAL A 288 28.15 4.58 2.73
C VAL A 288 27.66 3.99 4.06
N LEU A 289 26.34 3.86 4.22
CA LEU A 289 25.76 3.25 5.42
C LEU A 289 26.16 1.76 5.55
N VAL A 290 26.03 0.97 4.49
CA VAL A 290 26.40 -0.46 4.48
C VAL A 290 27.84 -0.63 4.91
N VAL A 291 28.75 0.16 4.36
CA VAL A 291 30.19 0.05 4.62
C VAL A 291 30.54 0.46 6.05
N THR A 292 30.01 1.59 6.52
CA THR A 292 30.25 2.07 7.90
C THR A 292 29.63 1.13 8.95
N CYS A 293 28.59 0.38 8.59
CA CYS A 293 27.99 -0.66 9.43
C CYS A 293 28.64 -2.04 9.26
N ALA A 294 29.30 -2.32 8.13
CA ALA A 294 30.04 -3.56 7.89
C ALA A 294 31.37 -3.60 8.65
N ASP A 295 31.94 -2.44 8.98
CA ASP A 295 33.23 -2.33 9.64
C ASP A 295 33.24 -3.07 10.99
N LEU A 296 34.29 -3.85 11.24
CA LEU A 296 34.47 -4.74 12.38
C LEU A 296 34.86 -4.02 13.67
N ALA A 297 34.74 -2.69 13.70
CA ALA A 297 34.97 -1.91 14.90
C ALA A 297 34.25 -2.54 16.11
N PRO A 298 34.92 -2.65 17.28
CA PRO A 298 34.35 -3.28 18.46
C PRO A 298 32.97 -2.70 18.81
N PRO A 299 31.97 -3.51 19.23
CA PRO A 299 30.60 -3.05 19.48
C PRO A 299 30.50 -1.84 20.42
N HIS A 300 31.37 -1.78 21.43
CA HIS A 300 31.44 -0.69 22.41
C HIS A 300 31.93 0.64 21.83
N ARG A 301 32.51 0.65 20.63
CA ARG A 301 32.95 1.87 19.97
C ARG A 301 31.90 2.42 19.01
N SER A 302 30.86 1.65 18.66
CA SER A 302 29.90 1.99 17.59
C SER A 302 29.09 3.26 17.86
N PRO A 303 28.87 4.22 16.91
CA PRO A 303 27.98 5.36 17.19
C PRO A 303 26.51 4.91 17.10
N TRP A 304 26.31 3.64 16.73
CA TRP A 304 25.06 3.04 16.37
C TRP A 304 24.62 2.16 17.54
N PRO A 305 23.78 2.67 18.47
CA PRO A 305 23.36 1.91 19.65
C PRO A 305 22.66 0.59 19.30
N TRP A 306 22.11 0.49 18.08
CA TRP A 306 21.52 -0.71 17.51
C TRP A 306 22.56 -1.80 17.15
N ARG A 307 23.85 -1.46 16.97
CA ARG A 307 24.96 -2.42 16.91
C ARG A 307 25.30 -3.02 18.28
N ALA A 308 24.89 -2.38 19.38
CA ALA A 308 25.10 -2.89 20.74
C ALA A 308 24.14 -4.03 21.12
N GLY A 309 23.30 -4.48 20.18
CA GLY A 309 22.47 -5.67 20.36
C GLY A 309 21.09 -5.41 20.95
N VAL A 310 20.45 -4.31 20.54
CA VAL A 310 19.01 -4.14 20.75
C VAL A 310 18.29 -5.35 20.15
N ALA A 311 17.66 -6.16 21.02
CA ALA A 311 17.08 -7.45 20.65
C ALA A 311 16.09 -7.32 19.49
N LEU A 312 15.26 -6.27 19.50
CA LEU A 312 14.29 -6.01 18.44
C LEU A 312 14.96 -5.73 17.09
N VAL A 313 16.03 -4.92 17.05
CA VAL A 313 16.72 -4.59 15.80
C VAL A 313 17.39 -5.83 15.21
N GLN A 314 18.05 -6.63 16.05
CA GLN A 314 18.64 -7.89 15.59
C GLN A 314 17.58 -8.89 15.12
N TRP A 315 16.44 -8.95 15.84
CA TRP A 315 15.31 -9.79 15.47
C TRP A 315 14.76 -9.40 14.10
N MET A 316 14.47 -8.11 13.87
CA MET A 316 14.00 -7.60 12.59
C MET A 316 15.02 -7.84 11.48
N GLY A 317 16.30 -7.57 11.75
CA GLY A 317 17.38 -7.73 10.77
C GLY A 317 17.54 -9.16 10.27
N THR A 318 17.53 -10.12 11.19
CA THR A 318 17.64 -11.56 10.87
C THR A 318 16.44 -12.12 10.13
N ARG A 319 15.26 -11.56 10.37
CA ARG A 319 13.98 -12.01 9.78
C ARG A 319 13.49 -11.11 8.66
N SER A 320 14.30 -10.15 8.23
CA SER A 320 13.93 -9.16 7.21
C SER A 320 13.34 -9.79 5.95
N TYR A 321 13.88 -10.94 5.52
CA TYR A 321 13.35 -11.71 4.41
C TYR A 321 11.94 -12.26 4.67
N SER A 322 11.72 -12.93 5.79
CA SER A 322 10.40 -13.44 6.19
C SER A 322 9.39 -12.30 6.34
N ILE A 323 9.79 -11.20 7.00
CA ILE A 323 8.97 -9.99 7.15
C ILE A 323 8.57 -9.45 5.78
N TYR A 324 9.53 -9.37 4.86
CA TYR A 324 9.26 -8.94 3.50
C TYR A 324 8.26 -9.85 2.79
N LEU A 325 8.37 -11.16 2.92
CA LEU A 325 7.44 -12.09 2.28
C LEU A 325 6.01 -11.95 2.81
N TRP A 326 5.85 -11.87 4.13
CA TRP A 326 4.55 -12.00 4.78
C TRP A 326 3.78 -10.69 4.94
N HIS A 327 4.45 -9.54 5.02
CA HIS A 327 3.77 -8.28 5.35
C HIS A 327 2.67 -7.91 4.35
N TRP A 328 2.95 -7.98 3.04
CA TRP A 328 2.07 -7.41 2.03
C TRP A 328 0.72 -8.16 1.90
N PRO A 329 0.67 -9.49 1.76
CA PRO A 329 -0.61 -10.20 1.71
C PRO A 329 -1.42 -10.01 3.00
N LEU A 330 -0.76 -10.02 4.17
CA LEU A 330 -1.43 -9.78 5.45
C LEU A 330 -2.01 -8.37 5.54
N PHE A 331 -1.29 -7.36 5.05
CA PHE A 331 -1.79 -5.98 5.00
C PHE A 331 -3.03 -5.89 4.11
N ILE A 332 -3.04 -6.57 2.96
CA ILE A 332 -4.21 -6.62 2.08
C ILE A 332 -5.40 -7.30 2.76
N PHE A 333 -5.18 -8.45 3.41
CA PHE A 333 -6.27 -9.17 4.10
C PHE A 333 -6.89 -8.37 5.25
N LEU A 334 -6.08 -7.59 5.99
CA LEU A 334 -6.51 -6.92 7.22
C LEU A 334 -7.04 -5.51 6.99
N LYS A 335 -6.44 -4.75 6.05
CA LYS A 335 -6.83 -3.35 5.82
C LYS A 335 -8.12 -3.21 5.02
N GLY A 336 -8.35 -4.09 4.06
CA GLY A 336 -9.46 -3.92 3.11
C GLY A 336 -9.43 -2.55 2.42
N ASP A 337 -10.60 -2.01 2.07
CA ASP A 337 -10.73 -0.74 1.34
C ASP A 337 -10.76 0.52 2.24
N SER A 338 -10.87 0.36 3.56
CA SER A 338 -11.08 1.46 4.52
C SER A 338 -9.77 2.11 4.98
N THR A 339 -9.85 3.34 5.48
CA THR A 339 -8.74 3.98 6.22
C THR A 339 -8.46 3.16 7.49
N PRO A 340 -7.25 2.58 7.64
CA PRO A 340 -7.00 1.64 8.73
C PRO A 340 -6.88 2.39 10.06
N SER A 341 -7.66 1.97 11.05
CA SER A 341 -7.51 2.44 12.43
C SER A 341 -6.16 1.99 13.01
N LEU A 342 -5.66 2.68 14.04
CA LEU A 342 -4.44 2.28 14.77
C LEU A 342 -4.49 0.82 15.23
N TRP A 343 -5.69 0.32 15.54
CA TRP A 343 -5.93 -1.08 15.89
C TRP A 343 -5.62 -2.04 14.73
N ILE A 344 -6.12 -1.76 13.52
CA ILE A 344 -5.85 -2.56 12.31
C ILE A 344 -4.35 -2.52 11.98
N LEU A 345 -3.71 -1.35 12.12
CA LEU A 345 -2.26 -1.22 11.90
C LEU A 345 -1.46 -2.08 12.90
N GLY A 346 -1.86 -2.08 14.17
CA GLY A 346 -1.28 -2.95 15.20
C GLY A 346 -1.42 -4.43 14.85
N GLN A 347 -2.60 -4.86 14.39
CA GLN A 347 -2.81 -6.23 13.93
C GLN A 347 -1.93 -6.61 12.74
N CYS A 348 -1.81 -5.71 11.75
CA CYS A 348 -0.95 -5.91 10.59
C CYS A 348 0.50 -6.21 11.01
N LEU A 349 1.04 -5.44 11.96
CA LEU A 349 2.39 -5.61 12.47
C LEU A 349 2.53 -6.91 13.30
N ILE A 350 1.57 -7.20 14.19
CA ILE A 350 1.60 -8.39 15.05
C ILE A 350 1.52 -9.66 14.21
N TYR A 351 0.57 -9.75 13.26
CA TYR A 351 0.43 -10.93 12.42
C TYR A 351 1.60 -11.10 11.46
N THR A 352 2.16 -9.99 10.95
CA THR A 352 3.41 -10.05 10.18
C THR A 352 4.54 -10.61 11.04
N ALA A 353 4.70 -10.14 12.28
CA ALA A 353 5.74 -10.63 13.17
C ALA A 353 5.60 -12.12 13.50
N ILE A 354 4.38 -12.58 13.77
CA ILE A 354 4.07 -13.99 14.03
C ILE A 354 4.36 -14.85 12.79
N ALA A 355 3.80 -14.50 11.63
CA ALA A 355 4.00 -15.26 10.39
C ALA A 355 5.49 -15.31 10.00
N SER A 356 6.20 -14.20 10.20
CA SER A 356 7.65 -14.11 9.95
C SER A 356 8.45 -14.98 10.90
N GLU A 357 8.13 -15.01 12.19
CA GLU A 357 8.82 -15.87 13.17
C GLU A 357 8.67 -17.35 12.82
N ILE A 358 7.46 -17.73 12.45
CA ILE A 358 7.07 -19.08 12.07
C ILE A 358 7.79 -19.51 10.79
N SER A 359 7.73 -18.68 9.74
CA SER A 359 8.42 -18.90 8.48
C SER A 359 9.93 -19.01 8.69
N TYR A 360 10.52 -18.07 9.44
CA TYR A 360 11.94 -18.05 9.73
C TYR A 360 12.39 -19.31 10.47
N ARG A 361 11.71 -19.72 11.54
CA ARG A 361 12.13 -20.87 12.35
C ARG A 361 11.93 -22.21 11.65
N TRP A 362 10.82 -22.39 10.95
CA TRP A 362 10.40 -23.71 10.47
C TRP A 362 10.58 -23.94 8.98
N VAL A 363 10.71 -22.88 8.18
CA VAL A 363 10.95 -22.99 6.74
C VAL A 363 12.41 -22.62 6.44
N GLU A 364 12.84 -21.43 6.83
CA GLU A 364 14.17 -20.91 6.48
C GLU A 364 15.28 -21.53 7.34
N GLY A 365 15.06 -21.61 8.66
CA GLY A 365 16.00 -22.19 9.62
C GLY A 365 16.10 -23.72 9.57
N ALA A 366 15.13 -24.39 8.95
CA ALA A 366 15.13 -25.85 8.82
C ALA A 366 16.09 -26.36 7.73
N LEU A 367 16.49 -25.50 6.80
CA LEU A 367 17.20 -25.87 5.57
C LEU A 367 18.65 -25.36 5.50
N THR A 368 19.08 -24.57 6.49
CA THR A 368 20.46 -24.12 6.69
C THR A 368 21.36 -25.17 7.37
N PHE A 369 20.80 -26.31 7.80
CA PHE A 369 21.55 -27.41 8.41
C PHE A 369 21.95 -28.48 7.39
N SER A 370 23.18 -28.96 7.53
CA SER A 370 23.81 -30.06 6.77
C SER A 370 22.83 -31.21 6.45
N THR A 371 22.95 -31.79 5.24
CA THR A 371 22.16 -32.92 4.69
C THR A 371 22.10 -34.18 5.58
N ARG A 372 22.81 -34.18 6.72
CA ARG A 372 22.92 -35.30 7.67
C ARG A 372 21.84 -35.33 8.76
N GLN A 373 20.90 -34.37 8.82
CA GLN A 373 19.89 -34.29 9.90
C GLN A 373 18.42 -34.29 9.42
N TRP A 374 18.15 -34.92 8.27
CA TRP A 374 16.81 -35.13 7.69
C TRP A 374 15.71 -35.69 8.65
N PRO A 375 16.02 -36.53 9.68
CA PRO A 375 14.98 -37.05 10.57
C PRO A 375 14.25 -36.00 11.43
N ALA A 376 14.83 -34.80 11.63
CA ALA A 376 14.20 -33.70 12.37
C ALA A 376 13.08 -32.99 11.57
N PHE A 377 12.94 -33.29 10.27
CA PHE A 377 11.87 -32.75 9.41
C PHE A 377 10.48 -33.27 9.80
N ARG A 378 10.39 -34.50 10.33
CA ARG A 378 9.12 -35.14 10.73
C ARG A 378 8.45 -34.50 11.95
N GLN A 379 9.21 -33.94 12.89
CA GLN A 379 8.65 -33.25 14.07
C GLN A 379 8.22 -31.80 13.78
N ARG A 380 8.53 -31.27 12.58
CA ARG A 380 8.28 -29.86 12.19
C ARG A 380 7.04 -29.66 11.31
N GLY A 381 6.33 -30.74 10.95
CA GLY A 381 5.02 -30.67 10.29
C GLY A 381 3.96 -29.87 11.09
N ALA A 382 4.11 -29.84 12.41
CA ALA A 382 3.30 -28.99 13.30
C ALA A 382 3.46 -27.49 13.00
N GLY A 383 4.61 -27.03 12.49
CA GLY A 383 4.82 -25.62 12.14
C GLY A 383 3.98 -25.16 10.94
N PHE A 384 3.81 -26.04 9.95
CA PHE A 384 2.89 -25.82 8.81
C PHE A 384 1.43 -25.84 9.25
N LEU A 385 1.09 -26.73 10.19
CA LEU A 385 -0.25 -26.79 10.79
C LEU A 385 -0.55 -25.54 11.63
N VAL A 386 0.41 -25.05 12.42
CA VAL A 386 0.29 -23.83 13.25
C VAL A 386 0.25 -22.57 12.37
N LEU A 387 1.04 -22.48 11.31
CA LEU A 387 0.94 -21.40 10.32
C LEU A 387 -0.43 -21.42 9.64
N GLY A 388 -0.89 -22.60 9.22
CA GLY A 388 -2.22 -22.81 8.66
C GLY A 388 -3.31 -22.40 9.65
N LEU A 389 -3.23 -22.81 10.91
CA LEU A 389 -4.20 -22.51 11.98
C LEU A 389 -4.17 -21.04 12.43
N LEU A 390 -3.03 -20.36 12.42
CA LEU A 390 -2.92 -18.93 12.74
C LEU A 390 -3.43 -18.07 11.58
N LEU A 391 -3.19 -18.48 10.33
CA LEU A 391 -3.80 -17.86 9.16
C LEU A 391 -5.32 -18.12 9.16
N LEU A 392 -5.77 -19.34 9.43
CA LEU A 392 -7.19 -19.69 9.62
C LEU A 392 -7.82 -18.95 10.81
N GLY A 393 -7.06 -18.71 11.89
CA GLY A 393 -7.48 -17.94 13.05
C GLY A 393 -7.58 -16.45 12.75
N GLY A 394 -6.61 -15.86 12.05
CA GLY A 394 -6.68 -14.49 11.54
C GLY A 394 -7.84 -14.32 10.56
N VAL A 395 -8.08 -15.32 9.71
CA VAL A 395 -9.23 -15.44 8.81
C VAL A 395 -10.55 -15.55 9.57
N TYR A 396 -10.61 -16.38 10.61
CA TYR A 396 -11.80 -16.56 11.43
C TYR A 396 -12.11 -15.27 12.18
N VAL A 397 -11.09 -14.54 12.65
CA VAL A 397 -11.21 -13.21 13.22
C VAL A 397 -11.76 -12.23 12.18
N VAL A 398 -11.23 -12.20 10.95
CA VAL A 398 -11.74 -11.37 9.84
C VAL A 398 -13.18 -11.73 9.43
N LYS A 399 -13.58 -13.01 9.54
CA LYS A 399 -14.96 -13.48 9.31
C LYS A 399 -15.90 -13.24 10.51
N SER A 400 -15.38 -13.25 11.73
CA SER A 400 -16.14 -13.13 12.98
C SER A 400 -16.33 -11.67 13.42
N PHE A 401 -15.48 -10.77 12.95
CA PHE A 401 -15.85 -9.36 12.85
C PHE A 401 -16.76 -9.23 11.63
N PRO A 402 -18.03 -8.82 11.79
CA PRO A 402 -18.80 -8.40 10.64
C PRO A 402 -18.05 -7.21 10.06
N CYS A 403 -17.31 -7.42 8.98
CA CYS A 403 -17.31 -6.43 7.93
C CYS A 403 -18.78 -6.27 7.59
N GLN A 404 -19.42 -5.27 8.22
CA GLN A 404 -20.60 -4.70 7.66
C GLN A 404 -20.15 -4.15 6.31
N SER A 405 -20.14 -5.02 5.28
CA SER A 405 -20.80 -4.62 4.05
C SER A 405 -22.07 -3.96 4.53
N PRO A 406 -22.32 -2.66 4.23
CA PRO A 406 -23.61 -2.08 4.57
C PRO A 406 -24.62 -3.10 4.10
N ALA A 407 -25.39 -3.64 5.05
CA ALA A 407 -26.43 -4.59 4.73
C ALA A 407 -27.14 -3.95 3.54
N LYS A 408 -27.25 -4.68 2.41
CA LYS A 408 -28.15 -4.28 1.33
C LYS A 408 -29.36 -3.70 2.05
N PRO A 409 -29.69 -2.40 1.91
CA PRO A 409 -30.89 -1.90 2.56
C PRO A 409 -31.97 -2.88 2.14
N ALA A 410 -32.58 -3.53 3.11
CA ALA A 410 -33.71 -4.38 2.86
C ALA A 410 -34.70 -3.44 2.18
N VAL A 411 -34.77 -3.52 0.85
CA VAL A 411 -35.80 -2.89 0.08
C VAL A 411 -37.02 -3.67 0.51
N THR A 412 -37.71 -3.16 1.53
CA THR A 412 -39.06 -3.54 1.83
C THR A 412 -39.82 -3.28 0.53
N ALA A 413 -40.08 -4.36 -0.22
CA ALA A 413 -40.89 -4.29 -1.41
C ALA A 413 -42.24 -3.66 -1.01
N PRO A 414 -42.73 -2.64 -1.72
CA PRO A 414 -44.11 -2.20 -1.56
C PRO A 414 -45.02 -3.38 -1.92
N GLY A 415 -46.06 -3.60 -1.09
CA GLY A 415 -46.89 -4.79 -1.08
C GLY A 415 -47.38 -5.26 -2.44
N THR A 416 -47.20 -6.55 -2.69
CA THR A 416 -47.83 -7.29 -3.78
C THR A 416 -49.34 -7.36 -3.51
N ILE A 417 -50.12 -6.71 -4.37
CA ILE A 417 -51.55 -6.96 -4.49
C ILE A 417 -51.71 -8.41 -4.94
N VAL A 418 -52.42 -9.18 -4.12
CA VAL A 418 -52.88 -10.53 -4.42
C VAL A 418 -53.87 -10.45 -5.58
N ALA A 419 -53.56 -11.10 -6.69
CA ALA A 419 -54.55 -11.56 -7.65
C ALA A 419 -54.33 -13.08 -7.83
N THR A 420 -55.29 -13.83 -7.31
CA THR A 420 -55.46 -15.28 -7.42
C THR A 420 -55.85 -15.66 -8.85
N GLY A 421 -55.29 -16.76 -9.37
CA GLY A 421 -55.71 -17.39 -10.61
C GLY A 421 -54.84 -18.61 -10.95
N ALA A 422 -55.40 -19.80 -10.82
CA ALA A 422 -54.74 -21.10 -10.78
C ALA A 422 -54.38 -21.70 -12.17
N SER A 423 -53.34 -22.55 -12.22
CA SER A 423 -53.41 -23.98 -12.63
C SER A 423 -52.01 -24.57 -12.92
N THR A 424 -51.89 -25.89 -12.79
CA THR A 424 -50.72 -26.69 -12.39
C THR A 424 -49.97 -27.37 -13.59
N PRO A 425 -49.07 -28.39 -13.45
CA PRO A 425 -47.62 -28.33 -13.75
C PRO A 425 -47.12 -29.26 -14.89
N ALA A 426 -45.86 -29.13 -15.35
CA ALA A 426 -45.09 -30.24 -15.98
C ALA A 426 -43.59 -29.94 -16.26
N SER A 427 -42.72 -30.80 -15.69
CA SER A 427 -41.48 -31.42 -16.27
C SER A 427 -40.12 -30.67 -16.36
N GLU A 428 -39.12 -31.24 -15.64
CA GLU A 428 -37.63 -31.06 -15.67
C GLU A 428 -36.95 -31.50 -17.00
N PRO A 429 -35.62 -31.32 -17.29
CA PRO A 429 -34.46 -31.22 -16.38
C PRO A 429 -33.26 -30.27 -16.74
N GLN A 430 -32.38 -30.11 -15.75
CA GLN A 430 -30.98 -29.60 -15.69
C GLN A 430 -30.22 -29.20 -16.97
N SER A 431 -29.59 -28.00 -16.98
CA SER A 431 -28.19 -27.78 -17.41
C SER A 431 -27.74 -26.32 -17.20
N GLY A 432 -26.57 -26.11 -16.58
CA GLY A 432 -25.78 -24.87 -16.70
C GLY A 432 -26.11 -23.72 -15.76
N ALA A 433 -25.77 -23.82 -14.46
CA ALA A 433 -25.70 -22.65 -13.59
C ALA A 433 -24.48 -21.78 -14.00
N SER A 434 -24.70 -20.86 -14.94
CA SER A 434 -23.79 -19.75 -15.20
C SER A 434 -23.68 -18.90 -13.93
N ALA A 435 -22.45 -18.48 -13.62
CA ALA A 435 -22.21 -17.34 -12.75
C ALA A 435 -23.15 -16.18 -13.12
N PRO A 436 -23.56 -15.32 -12.17
CA PRO A 436 -24.31 -14.13 -12.54
C PRO A 436 -23.42 -13.31 -13.46
N ALA A 437 -23.81 -13.24 -14.73
CA ALA A 437 -23.22 -12.37 -15.71
C ALA A 437 -23.16 -10.96 -15.12
N ALA A 438 -22.01 -10.32 -15.25
CA ALA A 438 -21.91 -8.88 -15.15
C ALA A 438 -23.08 -8.29 -15.97
N LEU A 439 -23.89 -7.42 -15.36
CA LEU A 439 -24.83 -6.59 -16.13
C LEU A 439 -24.01 -5.91 -17.24
N GLY A 440 -24.17 -6.39 -18.48
CA GLY A 440 -23.48 -5.86 -19.67
C GLY A 440 -23.86 -4.39 -19.86
N LEU A 441 -22.90 -3.48 -20.06
CA LEU A 441 -22.07 -3.28 -21.27
C LEU A 441 -22.85 -2.89 -22.55
N THR A 442 -24.13 -2.55 -22.44
CA THR A 442 -24.91 -1.98 -23.55
C THR A 442 -25.52 -0.65 -23.13
N MET A 443 -25.23 0.41 -23.89
CA MET A 443 -25.99 1.66 -23.80
C MET A 443 -27.44 1.38 -24.22
N ALA A 444 -28.43 1.92 -23.50
CA ALA A 444 -29.79 1.92 -24.03
C ALA A 444 -29.86 2.83 -25.27
N GLU A 445 -30.62 2.46 -26.29
CA GLU A 445 -30.73 3.22 -27.54
C GLU A 445 -31.07 4.70 -27.29
N ASP A 446 -31.94 4.97 -26.30
CA ASP A 446 -32.37 6.32 -25.92
C ASP A 446 -31.42 7.05 -24.93
N SER A 447 -30.26 6.48 -24.58
CA SER A 447 -29.33 7.11 -23.62
C SER A 447 -28.42 8.13 -24.28
N ASP A 448 -28.57 9.39 -23.92
CA ASP A 448 -27.75 10.50 -24.45
C ASP A 448 -26.57 10.88 -23.54
N ILE A 449 -26.52 10.33 -22.33
CA ILE A 449 -25.52 10.67 -21.31
C ILE A 449 -24.80 9.39 -20.85
N LEU A 450 -23.48 9.33 -21.02
CA LEU A 450 -22.64 8.26 -20.49
C LEU A 450 -21.90 8.75 -19.25
N ALA A 451 -22.17 8.15 -18.10
CA ALA A 451 -21.45 8.39 -16.87
C ALA A 451 -20.51 7.23 -16.56
N ILE A 452 -19.21 7.50 -16.54
CA ILE A 452 -18.17 6.56 -16.14
C ILE A 452 -17.61 6.99 -14.80
N GLY A 453 -17.57 6.06 -13.85
CA GLY A 453 -16.93 6.37 -12.58
C GLY A 453 -16.43 5.19 -11.78
N ASP A 454 -15.92 5.52 -10.60
CA ASP A 454 -15.41 4.59 -9.61
C ASP A 454 -16.45 4.30 -8.50
N SER A 455 -15.98 3.83 -7.33
CA SER A 455 -16.85 3.43 -6.21
C SER A 455 -17.73 4.55 -5.68
N VAL A 456 -17.30 5.82 -5.78
CA VAL A 456 -18.09 6.97 -5.31
C VAL A 456 -19.31 7.18 -6.21
N MET A 457 -19.11 7.17 -7.53
CA MET A 457 -20.21 7.25 -8.50
C MET A 457 -21.10 6.01 -8.43
N LEU A 458 -20.51 4.82 -8.19
CA LEU A 458 -21.27 3.60 -7.99
C LEU A 458 -22.25 3.71 -6.82
N GLY A 459 -21.85 4.36 -5.72
CA GLY A 459 -22.74 4.65 -4.59
C GLY A 459 -23.93 5.53 -4.96
N ALA A 460 -23.77 6.42 -5.94
CA ALA A 460 -24.84 7.31 -6.44
C ALA A 460 -25.67 6.69 -7.60
N ARG A 461 -25.20 5.60 -8.22
CA ARG A 461 -25.76 5.01 -9.46
C ARG A 461 -27.27 4.86 -9.46
N THR A 462 -27.83 4.22 -8.42
CA THR A 462 -29.28 3.96 -8.35
C THR A 462 -30.11 5.24 -8.35
N ARG A 463 -29.60 6.31 -7.72
CA ARG A 463 -30.28 7.60 -7.66
C ARG A 463 -30.11 8.35 -8.98
N MET A 464 -28.89 8.33 -9.55
CA MET A 464 -28.60 8.92 -10.87
C MET A 464 -29.54 8.40 -11.96
N LEU A 465 -29.71 7.06 -12.05
CA LEU A 465 -30.60 6.42 -13.02
C LEU A 465 -32.08 6.83 -12.89
N ARG A 466 -32.50 7.32 -11.71
CA ARG A 466 -33.88 7.77 -11.46
C ARG A 466 -34.08 9.28 -11.65
N THR A 467 -33.03 10.06 -11.47
CA THR A 467 -33.11 11.54 -11.46
C THR A 467 -32.60 12.18 -12.73
N LEU A 468 -31.72 11.51 -13.47
CA LEU A 468 -31.11 12.03 -14.69
C LEU A 468 -31.63 11.20 -15.88
N PRO A 469 -32.63 11.70 -16.64
CA PRO A 469 -33.20 10.96 -17.76
C PRO A 469 -32.15 10.76 -18.86
N GLY A 470 -32.18 9.59 -19.51
CA GLY A 470 -31.24 9.26 -20.58
C GLY A 470 -29.79 8.99 -20.14
N ILE A 471 -29.53 8.83 -18.83
CA ILE A 471 -28.20 8.47 -18.32
C ILE A 471 -27.97 6.95 -18.32
N THR A 472 -26.83 6.55 -18.86
CA THR A 472 -26.22 5.25 -18.60
C THR A 472 -25.08 5.45 -17.60
N VAL A 473 -25.10 4.70 -16.49
CA VAL A 473 -24.05 4.77 -15.46
C VAL A 473 -23.28 3.46 -15.43
N ASP A 474 -22.04 3.53 -15.89
CA ASP A 474 -21.03 2.49 -15.73
C ASP A 474 -20.05 2.91 -14.62
N ALA A 475 -20.21 2.31 -13.44
CA ALA A 475 -19.33 2.55 -12.31
C ALA A 475 -18.94 1.24 -11.61
N GLU A 476 -17.71 1.16 -11.11
CA GLU A 476 -17.15 -0.06 -10.53
C GLU A 476 -16.25 0.22 -9.33
N VAL A 477 -16.32 -0.65 -8.32
CA VAL A 477 -15.46 -0.57 -7.14
C VAL A 477 -14.00 -0.71 -7.54
N GLY A 478 -13.15 0.21 -7.08
CA GLY A 478 -11.70 0.14 -7.32
C GLY A 478 -11.29 0.44 -8.78
N ARG A 479 -12.20 0.95 -9.62
CA ARG A 479 -11.89 1.31 -11.01
C ARG A 479 -10.72 2.27 -11.08
N GLN A 480 -9.75 1.93 -11.93
CA GLN A 480 -8.52 2.70 -12.13
C GLN A 480 -8.71 3.71 -13.28
N PRO A 481 -8.23 4.96 -13.16
CA PRO A 481 -8.38 5.99 -14.20
C PRO A 481 -7.94 5.53 -15.60
N ARG A 482 -6.84 4.80 -15.70
CA ARG A 482 -6.30 4.24 -16.95
C ARG A 482 -7.27 3.34 -17.74
N GLN A 483 -8.27 2.74 -17.06
CA GLN A 483 -9.26 1.89 -17.73
C GLN A 483 -10.27 2.71 -18.54
N SER A 484 -10.37 4.02 -18.29
CA SER A 484 -11.36 4.90 -18.91
C SER A 484 -11.23 5.00 -20.42
N VAL A 485 -10.01 5.07 -20.97
CA VAL A 485 -9.79 5.25 -22.41
C VAL A 485 -10.37 4.08 -23.18
N THR A 486 -9.98 2.85 -22.83
CA THR A 486 -10.50 1.63 -23.47
C THR A 486 -12.00 1.47 -23.23
N LEU A 487 -12.50 1.87 -22.06
CA LEU A 487 -13.92 1.76 -21.75
C LEU A 487 -14.78 2.71 -22.59
N VAL A 488 -14.39 3.99 -22.67
CA VAL A 488 -15.07 4.99 -23.50
C VAL A 488 -15.05 4.57 -24.97
N GLN A 489 -13.92 4.09 -25.48
CA GLN A 489 -13.82 3.63 -26.87
C GLN A 489 -14.84 2.54 -27.18
N ARG A 490 -15.01 1.56 -26.29
CA ARG A 490 -16.03 0.50 -26.46
C ARG A 490 -17.45 1.03 -26.47
N TYR A 491 -17.73 2.09 -25.70
CA TYR A 491 -19.05 2.73 -25.72
C TYR A 491 -19.28 3.56 -26.97
N LEU A 492 -18.24 4.25 -27.46
CA LEU A 492 -18.30 5.00 -28.72
C LEU A 492 -18.42 4.08 -29.94
N GLU A 493 -17.91 2.85 -29.88
CA GLU A 493 -18.16 1.82 -30.90
C GLU A 493 -19.66 1.44 -30.99
N GLN A 494 -20.40 1.52 -29.88
CA GLN A 494 -21.84 1.23 -29.83
C GLN A 494 -22.70 2.45 -30.13
N LYS A 495 -22.33 3.62 -29.60
CA LYS A 495 -23.06 4.88 -29.75
C LYS A 495 -22.09 6.03 -30.09
N PRO A 496 -21.73 6.19 -31.38
CA PRO A 496 -20.79 7.22 -31.82
C PRO A 496 -21.29 8.65 -31.63
N ASP A 497 -22.61 8.84 -31.55
CA ASP A 497 -23.33 10.12 -31.44
C ASP A 497 -23.64 10.53 -29.98
N LEU A 498 -22.82 10.07 -29.03
CA LEU A 498 -22.94 10.41 -27.61
C LEU A 498 -22.99 11.93 -27.38
N LYS A 499 -24.08 12.45 -26.78
CA LYS A 499 -24.22 13.89 -26.53
C LYS A 499 -23.42 14.36 -25.32
N HIS A 500 -23.49 13.62 -24.22
CA HIS A 500 -22.85 14.01 -22.97
C HIS A 500 -22.03 12.88 -22.35
N ALA A 501 -20.89 13.22 -21.77
CA ALA A 501 -20.09 12.31 -20.96
C ALA A 501 -19.83 12.88 -19.56
N VAL A 502 -19.94 12.06 -18.52
CA VAL A 502 -19.59 12.41 -17.14
C VAL A 502 -18.52 11.45 -16.67
N VAL A 503 -17.39 11.97 -16.20
CA VAL A 503 -16.26 11.14 -15.76
C VAL A 503 -15.89 11.48 -14.32
N HIS A 504 -16.07 10.52 -13.41
CA HIS A 504 -15.60 10.60 -12.01
C HIS A 504 -14.63 9.46 -11.70
N LEU A 505 -13.36 9.73 -11.93
CA LEU A 505 -12.27 8.80 -11.67
C LEU A 505 -11.16 9.53 -10.91
N GLY A 506 -10.27 8.78 -10.26
CA GLY A 506 -9.13 9.33 -9.52
C GLY A 506 -9.19 9.09 -8.01
N THR A 507 -10.30 8.56 -7.49
CA THR A 507 -10.37 8.12 -6.08
C THR A 507 -9.41 6.96 -5.81
N ASN A 508 -9.18 6.11 -6.82
CA ASN A 508 -8.46 4.84 -6.68
C ASN A 508 -7.07 4.77 -7.33
N GLY A 509 -6.60 5.84 -7.99
CA GLY A 509 -5.28 5.88 -8.64
C GLY A 509 -4.94 7.26 -9.20
N TYR A 510 -3.72 7.44 -9.71
CA TYR A 510 -3.30 8.67 -10.37
C TYR A 510 -4.01 8.82 -11.72
N ILE A 511 -4.39 10.06 -12.06
CA ILE A 511 -4.86 10.43 -13.39
C ILE A 511 -3.65 10.92 -14.18
N LEU A 512 -3.27 10.15 -15.20
CA LEU A 512 -2.16 10.53 -16.07
C LEU A 512 -2.62 11.63 -17.03
N LYS A 513 -1.82 12.67 -17.23
CA LYS A 513 -2.14 13.74 -18.21
C LYS A 513 -2.33 13.18 -19.61
N SER A 514 -1.45 12.27 -20.00
CA SER A 514 -1.51 11.57 -21.29
C SER A 514 -2.80 10.73 -21.45
N ASP A 515 -3.22 10.00 -20.43
CA ASP A 515 -4.48 9.22 -20.46
C ASP A 515 -5.70 10.14 -20.51
N LEU A 516 -5.70 11.21 -19.70
CA LEU A 516 -6.78 12.17 -19.68
C LEU A 516 -6.94 12.88 -21.04
N ARG A 517 -5.83 13.28 -21.68
CA ARG A 517 -5.88 13.83 -23.05
C ARG A 517 -6.44 12.81 -24.03
N ARG A 518 -5.97 11.55 -24.01
CA ARG A 518 -6.50 10.50 -24.90
C ARG A 518 -7.99 10.24 -24.70
N LEU A 519 -8.44 10.25 -23.45
CA LEU A 519 -9.84 10.13 -23.09
C LEU A 519 -10.67 11.28 -23.68
N LEU A 520 -10.25 12.52 -23.43
CA LEU A 520 -10.94 13.72 -23.92
C LEU A 520 -10.90 13.86 -25.44
N THR A 521 -9.79 13.46 -26.09
CA THR A 521 -9.70 13.37 -27.55
C THR A 521 -10.75 12.39 -28.11
N SER A 522 -10.95 11.24 -27.46
CA SER A 522 -11.97 10.27 -27.88
C SER A 522 -13.39 10.84 -27.73
N LEU A 523 -13.60 11.78 -26.80
CA LEU A 523 -14.88 12.42 -26.50
C LEU A 523 -15.07 13.77 -27.22
N GLN A 524 -14.23 14.13 -28.19
CA GLN A 524 -14.37 15.42 -28.91
C GLN A 524 -15.69 15.54 -29.69
N GLY A 525 -16.29 14.42 -30.10
CA GLY A 525 -17.59 14.40 -30.76
C GLY A 525 -18.78 14.69 -29.83
N ALA A 526 -18.59 14.59 -28.51
CA ALA A 526 -19.63 14.88 -27.54
C ALA A 526 -19.86 16.39 -27.41
N GLN A 527 -21.12 16.79 -27.22
CA GLN A 527 -21.49 18.20 -27.00
C GLN A 527 -20.89 18.73 -25.70
N GLN A 528 -20.85 17.90 -24.65
CA GLN A 528 -20.26 18.28 -23.38
C GLN A 528 -19.67 17.10 -22.62
N VAL A 529 -18.50 17.32 -22.03
CA VAL A 529 -17.83 16.41 -21.11
C VAL A 529 -17.71 17.07 -19.74
N VAL A 530 -18.22 16.41 -18.69
CA VAL A 530 -18.10 16.86 -17.30
C VAL A 530 -17.10 15.97 -16.58
N LEU A 531 -15.94 16.52 -16.23
CA LEU A 531 -14.98 15.89 -15.34
C LEU A 531 -15.30 16.25 -13.90
N ILE A 532 -15.34 15.27 -13.00
CA ILE A 532 -15.60 15.50 -11.58
C ILE A 532 -14.30 15.28 -10.82
N ASN A 533 -13.81 16.31 -10.12
CA ASN A 533 -12.57 16.22 -9.34
C ASN A 533 -12.78 15.44 -8.02
N ASN A 534 -11.71 14.98 -7.41
CA ASN A 534 -11.77 14.03 -6.30
C ASN A 534 -11.81 14.72 -4.94
N PHE A 535 -12.64 14.21 -4.03
CA PHE A 535 -12.56 14.49 -2.59
C PHE A 535 -12.31 13.19 -1.84
N ALA A 536 -11.05 12.92 -1.52
CA ALA A 536 -10.65 11.75 -0.75
C ALA A 536 -9.30 12.01 -0.08
N ASP A 537 -9.10 11.53 1.14
CA ASP A 537 -7.82 11.61 1.86
C ASP A 537 -6.81 10.60 1.29
N ARG A 538 -6.34 10.87 0.07
CA ARG A 538 -5.35 10.07 -0.66
C ARG A 538 -4.17 10.95 -1.04
N ARG A 539 -2.96 10.38 -0.98
CA ARG A 539 -1.69 11.04 -1.33
C ARG A 539 -1.61 11.63 -2.75
N TRP A 540 -2.55 11.30 -3.62
CA TRP A 540 -2.63 11.78 -5.00
C TRP A 540 -3.84 12.62 -5.33
N SER A 541 -4.81 12.78 -4.42
CA SER A 541 -6.05 13.50 -4.71
C SER A 541 -5.76 14.93 -5.20
N GLU A 542 -4.82 15.61 -4.55
CA GLU A 542 -4.40 16.96 -4.94
C GLU A 542 -3.74 17.00 -6.33
N ALA A 543 -2.85 16.03 -6.61
CA ALA A 543 -2.18 15.92 -7.91
C ALA A 543 -3.18 15.61 -9.05
N ASN A 544 -4.18 14.77 -8.78
CA ASN A 544 -5.26 14.47 -9.72
C ASN A 544 -6.13 15.71 -9.99
N ASN A 545 -6.55 16.42 -8.94
CA ASN A 545 -7.36 17.62 -9.07
C ASN A 545 -6.63 18.70 -9.88
N LYS A 546 -5.33 18.89 -9.62
CA LYS A 546 -4.48 19.78 -10.42
C LYS A 546 -4.40 19.34 -11.88
N THR A 547 -4.27 18.04 -12.13
CA THR A 547 -4.22 17.49 -13.49
C THR A 547 -5.52 17.73 -14.26
N LEU A 548 -6.68 17.50 -13.63
CA LEU A 548 -7.99 17.77 -14.22
C LEU A 548 -8.15 19.25 -14.58
N LEU A 549 -7.78 20.16 -13.68
CA LEU A 549 -7.86 21.61 -13.90
C LEU A 549 -6.87 22.11 -14.97
N GLN A 550 -5.73 21.44 -15.14
CA GLN A 550 -4.74 21.81 -16.15
C GLN A 550 -5.11 21.34 -17.56
N VAL A 551 -5.69 20.14 -17.70
CA VAL A 551 -5.96 19.52 -19.01
C VAL A 551 -7.35 19.88 -19.53
N ALA A 552 -8.36 20.04 -18.67
CA ALA A 552 -9.72 20.34 -19.12
C ALA A 552 -9.82 21.59 -20.03
N PRO A 553 -9.10 22.70 -19.77
CA PRO A 553 -9.14 23.88 -20.64
C PRO A 553 -8.57 23.66 -22.05
N GLU A 554 -7.83 22.56 -22.28
CA GLU A 554 -7.35 22.19 -23.62
C GLU A 554 -8.49 21.72 -24.56
N PHE A 555 -9.69 21.43 -24.01
CA PHE A 555 -10.84 20.88 -24.74
C PHE A 555 -12.08 21.76 -24.53
N SER A 556 -12.57 22.42 -25.58
CA SER A 556 -13.67 23.40 -25.51
C SER A 556 -15.01 22.83 -25.04
N ASN A 557 -15.25 21.55 -25.27
CA ASN A 557 -16.46 20.84 -24.83
C ASN A 557 -16.35 20.31 -23.39
N THR A 558 -15.25 20.55 -22.67
CA THR A 558 -14.98 19.95 -21.36
C THR A 558 -15.08 20.96 -20.22
N LYS A 559 -15.74 20.59 -19.13
CA LYS A 559 -15.84 21.38 -17.89
C LYS A 559 -15.51 20.53 -16.67
N VAL A 560 -14.90 21.14 -15.66
CA VAL A 560 -14.68 20.50 -14.35
C VAL A 560 -15.80 20.89 -13.39
N MET A 561 -16.48 19.89 -12.83
CA MET A 561 -17.32 20.01 -11.63
C MET A 561 -16.42 19.91 -10.40
N ASP A 562 -16.38 20.99 -9.60
CA ASP A 562 -15.55 21.05 -8.40
C ASP A 562 -16.21 20.36 -7.19
N TRP A 563 -16.31 19.04 -7.27
CA TRP A 563 -16.76 18.21 -6.15
C TRP A 563 -15.87 18.35 -4.91
N HIS A 564 -14.56 18.53 -5.09
CA HIS A 564 -13.61 18.77 -4.00
C HIS A 564 -14.03 19.97 -3.15
N GLN A 565 -14.33 21.10 -3.79
CA GLN A 565 -14.83 22.29 -3.08
C GLN A 565 -16.22 22.07 -2.48
N ILE A 566 -17.14 21.44 -3.22
CA ILE A 566 -18.51 21.16 -2.73
C ILE A 566 -18.50 20.27 -1.48
N ALA A 567 -17.60 19.28 -1.44
CA ALA A 567 -17.44 18.35 -0.34
C ALA A 567 -16.70 18.96 0.86
N GLN A 568 -15.85 19.96 0.62
CA GLN A 568 -15.00 20.55 1.66
C GLN A 568 -15.86 21.17 2.78
N GLY A 569 -15.59 20.78 4.03
CA GLY A 569 -16.35 21.23 5.20
C GLY A 569 -17.70 20.50 5.41
N ASN A 570 -18.19 19.73 4.44
CA ASN A 570 -19.48 19.04 4.52
C ASN A 570 -19.33 17.58 4.95
N ARG A 571 -18.89 17.35 6.20
CA ARG A 571 -18.66 15.97 6.73
C ARG A 571 -19.89 15.06 6.65
N HIS A 572 -21.10 15.63 6.71
CA HIS A 572 -22.36 14.90 6.61
C HIS A 572 -22.62 14.32 5.20
N PHE A 573 -21.90 14.78 4.17
CA PHE A 573 -21.98 14.18 2.83
C PHE A 573 -21.32 12.81 2.74
N PHE A 574 -20.57 12.39 3.76
CA PHE A 574 -19.81 11.15 3.74
C PHE A 574 -20.28 10.20 4.84
N VAL A 575 -20.16 8.91 4.59
CA VAL A 575 -20.24 7.90 5.64
C VAL A 575 -18.93 7.89 6.46
N GLN A 576 -18.80 6.96 7.41
CA GLN A 576 -17.68 6.94 8.36
C GLN A 576 -16.28 6.92 7.73
N ASP A 577 -16.14 6.42 6.50
CA ASP A 577 -14.85 6.34 5.82
C ASP A 577 -14.37 7.66 5.18
N GLY A 578 -15.22 8.69 5.17
CA GLY A 578 -14.89 10.01 4.63
C GLY A 578 -14.74 10.06 3.09
N ILE A 579 -15.12 9.01 2.38
CA ILE A 579 -14.99 8.90 0.91
C ILE A 579 -16.34 8.56 0.27
N HIS A 580 -17.05 7.56 0.78
CA HIS A 580 -18.33 7.15 0.20
C HIS A 580 -19.46 8.06 0.66
N LEU A 581 -20.40 8.30 -0.26
CA LEU A 581 -21.44 9.29 -0.08
C LEU A 581 -22.54 8.81 0.87
N SER A 582 -22.96 9.67 1.78
CA SER A 582 -24.21 9.54 2.52
C SER A 582 -25.41 9.83 1.60
N SER A 583 -26.64 9.66 2.09
CA SER A 583 -27.83 10.02 1.30
C SER A 583 -27.88 11.51 0.92
N GLU A 584 -27.37 12.38 1.79
CA GLU A 584 -27.24 13.82 1.54
C GLU A 584 -26.13 14.09 0.53
N GLY A 585 -24.98 13.42 0.68
CA GLY A 585 -23.87 13.49 -0.27
C GLY A 585 -24.25 13.04 -1.68
N ILE A 586 -25.02 11.95 -1.83
CA ILE A 586 -25.55 11.48 -3.12
C ILE A 586 -26.41 12.57 -3.77
N THR A 587 -27.24 13.26 -2.97
CA THR A 587 -28.13 14.31 -3.47
C THR A 587 -27.33 15.53 -3.94
N ALA A 588 -26.33 15.96 -3.16
CA ALA A 588 -25.43 17.05 -3.55
C ALA A 588 -24.59 16.70 -4.79
N PHE A 589 -24.07 15.48 -4.86
CA PHE A 589 -23.28 14.98 -5.98
C PHE A 589 -24.08 15.00 -7.28
N ILE A 590 -25.31 14.46 -7.26
CA ILE A 590 -26.20 14.45 -8.42
C ILE A 590 -26.60 15.87 -8.84
N ARG A 591 -26.88 16.76 -7.88
CA ARG A 591 -27.20 18.16 -8.19
C ARG A 591 -26.02 18.86 -8.88
N GLY A 592 -24.79 18.61 -8.44
CA GLY A 592 -23.60 19.13 -9.09
C GLY A 592 -23.45 18.62 -10.54
N ILE A 593 -23.72 17.33 -10.78
CA ILE A 593 -23.73 16.74 -12.13
C ILE A 593 -24.79 17.42 -13.00
N ALA A 594 -26.02 17.50 -12.51
CA ALA A 594 -27.16 18.08 -13.22
C ALA A 594 -26.89 19.55 -13.61
N ASN A 595 -26.42 20.35 -12.65
CA ASN A 595 -26.04 21.75 -12.88
C ASN A 595 -24.91 21.90 -13.90
N SER A 596 -23.97 20.95 -13.92
CA SER A 596 -22.85 20.98 -14.85
C SER A 596 -23.27 20.63 -16.28
N LEU A 597 -24.24 19.72 -16.42
CA LEU A 597 -24.84 19.33 -17.69
C LEU A 597 -25.94 20.30 -18.17
N GLY A 598 -26.41 21.21 -17.32
CA GLY A 598 -27.54 22.09 -17.65
C GLY A 598 -28.89 21.36 -17.73
N ILE A 599 -29.04 20.26 -16.99
CA ILE A 599 -30.25 19.43 -16.99
C ILE A 599 -30.97 19.61 -15.66
N GLU A 600 -32.29 19.79 -15.67
CA GLU A 600 -33.08 19.75 -14.44
C GLU A 600 -33.27 18.29 -13.98
N PRO A 601 -32.83 17.94 -12.75
CA PRO A 601 -33.06 16.61 -12.22
C PRO A 601 -34.56 16.39 -11.98
N VAL A 602 -35.05 15.18 -12.28
CA VAL A 602 -36.43 14.80 -11.97
C VAL A 602 -36.62 14.81 -10.44
N ASP A 603 -37.55 15.64 -9.97
CA ASP A 603 -37.83 15.78 -8.54
C ASP A 603 -38.58 14.55 -8.00
N LEU A 604 -37.88 13.74 -7.21
CA LEU A 604 -38.47 12.57 -6.54
C LEU A 604 -39.40 12.98 -5.37
N ALA A 605 -39.37 14.23 -4.91
CA ALA A 605 -40.27 14.73 -3.86
C ALA A 605 -41.65 15.12 -4.40
N ALA A 606 -41.74 15.55 -5.66
CA ALA A 606 -43.00 15.96 -6.31
C ALA A 606 -43.92 14.78 -6.69
N ASN A 607 -43.37 13.57 -6.81
CA ASN A 607 -44.09 12.36 -7.26
C ASN A 607 -44.34 11.35 -6.12
N ARG A 608 -44.78 11.82 -4.95
CA ARG A 608 -45.50 10.92 -4.02
C ARG A 608 -46.92 10.75 -4.57
N PRO A 609 -47.41 9.53 -4.87
CA PRO A 609 -48.85 9.33 -4.93
C PRO A 609 -49.42 9.82 -3.60
N THR A 610 -50.39 10.71 -3.66
CA THR A 610 -51.17 11.14 -2.50
C THR A 610 -51.72 9.88 -1.84
N LEU A 611 -51.10 9.46 -0.74
CA LEU A 611 -51.67 8.43 0.12
C LEU A 611 -53.05 8.94 0.56
N PRO A 612 -54.12 8.16 0.38
CA PRO A 612 -55.43 8.58 0.84
C PRO A 612 -55.36 8.84 2.35
N ARG A 613 -55.83 10.01 2.78
CA ARG A 613 -56.02 10.32 4.21
C ARG A 613 -56.86 9.22 4.83
N LEU A 614 -56.27 8.41 5.70
CA LEU A 614 -57.03 7.53 6.59
C LEU A 614 -57.85 8.42 7.53
N THR A 615 -59.17 8.46 7.32
CA THR A 615 -60.13 8.96 8.29
C THR A 615 -60.19 8.02 9.50
N PRO A 616 -60.33 8.51 10.74
CA PRO A 616 -60.48 7.65 11.90
C PRO A 616 -61.82 6.91 11.83
N ALA A 617 -61.79 5.58 11.83
CA ALA A 617 -62.99 4.78 11.95
C ALA A 617 -63.53 4.89 13.39
N ALA A 618 -64.80 5.26 13.50
CA ALA A 618 -65.55 5.36 14.74
C ALA A 618 -65.67 3.99 15.45
N THR A 619 -65.14 3.89 16.66
CA THR A 619 -65.40 2.76 17.56
C THR A 619 -66.64 3.03 18.39
N LYS A 620 -67.69 2.22 18.17
CA LYS A 620 -68.90 2.16 18.99
C LYS A 620 -68.57 1.72 20.43
N ALA A 621 -69.18 2.41 21.39
CA ALA A 621 -69.19 2.08 22.81
C ALA A 621 -69.99 0.80 23.14
N PRO A 622 -69.81 0.27 24.35
CA PRO A 622 -70.98 0.03 25.20
C PRO A 622 -70.85 0.57 26.64
N ALA A 623 -72.01 0.83 27.22
CA ALA A 623 -72.33 1.40 28.54
C ALA A 623 -71.79 0.56 29.74
N SER A 624 -71.29 1.21 30.82
CA SER A 624 -71.94 1.46 32.14
C SER A 624 -72.46 0.17 32.84
N SER A 625 -72.24 -0.14 34.12
CA SER A 625 -71.82 0.60 35.32
C SER A 625 -71.52 -0.42 36.45
N MET A 626 -71.00 0.07 37.59
CA MET A 626 -70.95 -0.53 38.94
C MET A 626 -69.58 -0.93 39.51
N ARG A 627 -69.43 -0.50 40.76
CA ARG A 627 -68.42 -0.79 41.80
C ARG A 627 -69.26 -1.01 43.09
N PRO A 628 -68.71 -1.35 44.28
CA PRO A 628 -67.74 -2.37 44.76
C PRO A 628 -68.54 -3.45 45.61
N PRO A 629 -68.04 -4.28 46.59
CA PRO A 629 -66.78 -4.23 47.39
C PRO A 629 -66.10 -5.56 47.83
N SER A 630 -64.97 -5.41 48.57
CA SER A 630 -64.43 -6.25 49.67
C SER A 630 -63.94 -7.69 49.33
N SER A 631 -62.92 -8.31 49.94
CA SER A 631 -62.39 -8.26 51.31
C SER A 631 -61.02 -8.97 51.42
N THR A 632 -60.08 -8.37 52.18
CA THR A 632 -59.16 -8.94 53.21
C THR A 632 -58.67 -10.40 53.14
N SER A 633 -57.33 -10.60 53.12
CA SER A 633 -56.43 -11.02 54.24
C SER A 633 -56.17 -12.54 54.23
N THR A 634 -55.03 -13.15 54.55
CA THR A 634 -53.85 -12.85 55.40
C THR A 634 -52.81 -13.96 55.11
N SER A 635 -51.50 -13.72 54.95
CA SER A 635 -50.40 -14.02 55.92
C SER A 635 -49.17 -14.42 55.06
N VAL A 636 -48.00 -13.72 54.99
CA VAL A 636 -46.92 -13.49 55.99
C VAL A 636 -46.28 -14.82 56.44
N ALA A 637 -44.96 -15.10 56.50
CA ALA A 637 -43.69 -14.35 56.50
C ALA A 637 -42.55 -15.35 56.07
N ALA A 638 -41.33 -14.97 55.67
CA ALA A 638 -40.32 -14.27 56.50
C ALA A 638 -39.30 -13.42 55.71
N LEU A 639 -38.86 -12.36 56.39
CA LEU A 639 -37.97 -11.22 56.09
C LEU A 639 -36.75 -11.26 57.06
N PRO A 640 -35.93 -10.21 57.34
CA PRO A 640 -35.56 -8.93 56.66
C PRO A 640 -34.01 -8.72 56.60
N GLU A 641 -33.37 -7.61 56.17
CA GLU A 641 -33.32 -6.19 56.65
C GLU A 641 -32.51 -5.31 55.66
N ALA A 642 -32.52 -3.97 55.63
CA ALA A 642 -33.46 -2.91 56.02
C ALA A 642 -32.87 -1.52 55.58
N THR A 643 -33.71 -0.72 54.89
CA THR A 643 -33.94 0.74 54.96
C THR A 643 -32.87 1.81 55.23
N VAL A 644 -32.98 2.87 54.42
CA VAL A 644 -32.50 4.28 54.54
C VAL A 644 -33.22 5.04 55.68
N PRO A 645 -32.60 6.09 56.30
CA PRO A 645 -33.28 7.42 56.39
C PRO A 645 -32.36 8.68 56.33
N PRO A 646 -32.94 9.93 56.32
CA PRO A 646 -32.32 11.21 55.89
C PRO A 646 -32.15 12.29 57.00
N THR A 647 -31.59 13.49 56.68
CA THR A 647 -32.04 14.89 57.01
C THR A 647 -30.92 15.99 57.01
N LEU A 648 -31.30 17.22 56.63
CA LEU A 648 -30.58 18.54 56.47
C LEU A 648 -30.48 19.35 57.82
N PRO A 649 -30.05 20.65 57.97
CA PRO A 649 -29.68 21.74 57.01
C PRO A 649 -28.53 22.79 57.38
N THR A 650 -28.26 23.71 56.41
CA THR A 650 -27.94 25.18 56.47
C THR A 650 -26.64 25.83 57.02
N ASN A 651 -25.91 26.54 56.13
CA ASN A 651 -25.75 28.03 56.04
C ASN A 651 -24.87 28.39 54.80
N ALA A 652 -25.40 29.06 53.75
CA ALA A 652 -25.33 30.52 53.44
C ALA A 652 -23.88 31.07 53.30
N ALA A 653 -23.43 31.79 52.26
CA ALA A 653 -24.09 32.56 51.20
C ALA A 653 -23.10 32.96 50.05
N GLN A 654 -23.67 33.51 48.97
CA GLN A 654 -23.16 34.54 48.03
C GLN A 654 -22.35 34.17 46.75
N THR A 655 -23.11 34.22 45.63
CA THR A 655 -22.94 35.00 44.37
C THR A 655 -21.67 34.95 43.50
N LEU A 656 -21.95 34.62 42.22
CA LEU A 656 -21.17 34.76 40.99
C LEU A 656 -20.67 36.18 40.67
N GLN A 657 -19.49 36.29 40.05
CA GLN A 657 -19.26 37.02 38.78
C GLN A 657 -17.84 36.84 38.19
N THR A 658 -17.80 36.33 36.95
CA THR A 658 -16.97 36.74 35.77
C THR A 658 -15.42 36.78 35.78
N THR A 659 -14.83 35.90 34.92
CA THR A 659 -13.60 36.03 34.05
C THR A 659 -12.21 36.23 34.70
N PRO A 660 -11.05 36.09 34.01
CA PRO A 660 -10.71 35.49 32.69
C PRO A 660 -9.44 34.59 32.67
N LEU A 661 -9.12 34.07 31.48
CA LEU A 661 -7.84 33.48 31.05
C LEU A 661 -6.62 34.40 31.24
N LEU A 662 -5.48 33.87 31.69
CA LEU A 662 -4.10 34.40 31.54
C LEU A 662 -3.07 33.26 31.76
N PRO A 663 -1.78 33.39 31.36
CA PRO A 663 -1.22 34.21 30.28
C PRO A 663 -0.13 33.50 29.41
N GLU A 664 0.14 34.10 28.24
CA GLU A 664 1.35 33.91 27.42
C GLU A 664 2.62 34.48 28.10
N PRO A 665 3.83 34.01 27.74
CA PRO A 665 5.07 34.45 28.35
C PRO A 665 5.60 35.78 27.79
N GLN A 666 6.03 36.65 28.70
CA GLN A 666 6.56 37.98 28.41
C GLN A 666 8.02 37.97 27.93
N VAL A 667 8.26 38.95 27.05
CA VAL A 667 9.52 39.40 26.47
C VAL A 667 10.28 40.27 27.46
N GLU A 668 11.55 39.94 27.72
CA GLU A 668 12.51 40.82 28.39
C GLU A 668 13.14 41.78 27.36
N GLY A 669 13.16 43.08 27.69
CA GLY A 669 13.78 44.13 26.90
C GLY A 669 15.28 44.29 27.18
N LEU A 670 16.04 44.56 26.12
CA LEU A 670 17.41 45.11 26.15
C LEU A 670 17.45 46.44 25.36
N PRO A 671 18.38 47.35 25.69
CA PRO A 671 18.28 48.77 25.36
C PRO A 671 18.71 49.13 23.93
N HIS A 672 18.16 50.24 23.43
CA HIS A 672 18.47 50.87 22.15
C HIS A 672 19.93 51.34 22.02
N GLY A 673 20.53 51.09 20.85
CA GLY A 673 21.79 51.72 20.41
C GLY A 673 22.21 51.32 18.98
N ASN A 674 21.88 52.18 18.00
CA ASN A 674 22.49 52.40 16.68
C ASN A 674 23.08 51.24 15.84
N ILE A 675 22.40 50.90 14.73
CA ILE A 675 22.99 50.26 13.53
C ILE A 675 22.36 50.89 12.26
N PRO A 676 23.13 51.17 11.17
CA PRO A 676 22.74 52.03 10.03
C PRO A 676 21.89 51.32 8.95
N PRO A 677 21.30 52.04 7.99
CA PRO A 677 20.34 51.46 7.03
C PRO A 677 21.02 50.61 5.95
N ALA A 678 20.34 49.52 5.57
CA ALA A 678 20.69 48.68 4.42
C ALA A 678 20.38 49.38 3.09
N PRO A 679 21.15 49.12 2.01
CA PRO A 679 21.02 49.82 0.74
C PRO A 679 19.86 49.27 -0.13
N ALA A 680 19.26 50.19 -0.89
CA ALA A 680 18.25 49.94 -1.93
C ALA A 680 18.90 49.38 -3.22
N PRO A 681 18.12 48.78 -4.14
CA PRO A 681 18.64 48.04 -5.29
C PRO A 681 19.05 48.99 -6.43
N GLN A 682 20.21 48.77 -7.03
CA GLN A 682 20.65 49.46 -8.25
C GLN A 682 20.41 48.60 -9.48
N SER A 683 19.60 49.15 -10.37
CA SER A 683 19.52 48.95 -11.81
C SER A 683 20.71 49.60 -12.54
N ALA A 684 21.25 48.91 -13.55
CA ALA A 684 21.86 49.43 -14.79
C ALA A 684 22.15 48.21 -15.70
N GLU A 685 21.66 48.07 -16.94
CA GLU A 685 22.12 48.74 -18.18
C GLU A 685 23.66 48.71 -18.27
N GLU A 686 24.36 48.22 -19.29
CA GLU A 686 24.18 48.26 -20.75
C GLU A 686 25.39 47.45 -21.33
N THR A 687 25.32 46.62 -22.39
CA THR A 687 25.63 46.91 -23.82
C THR A 687 26.33 45.68 -24.43
N PRO A 688 26.45 45.52 -25.77
CA PRO A 688 25.84 46.28 -26.88
C PRO A 688 24.78 45.51 -27.67
#